data_AF-A0A2A2JPX3-F1
#
_entry.id   AF-A0A2A2JPX3-F1
#
_cell.length_a   1.000
_cell.length_b   1.000
_cell.length_c   1.000
_cell.angle_alpha   90.00
_cell.angle_beta   90.00
_cell.angle_gamma   90.00
#
_symmetry.space_group_name_H-M   'P 1'
#
loop_
_entity.id
_entity.type
_entity.pdbx_description
1 polymer ?
#
loop_
_entity_poly.entity_id
_entity_poly.type
_entity_poly.pdbx_seq_one_letter_code
_entity_poly.pdbx_strand_id
1 'polypeptide(L)'
;MEDYKYLFKVVLVGNAGVGKTCLVRKFTQGIFPPGQSATIGVDFMIKTVKVDDDKIKLQIWDTAGQERFRSITQSYYRSAHAIVLVYDVSSQPSFDCLPEWLAEIESYANRRVLKILVGNKVDKGDDREVPERVGRDFSEVNNFDYFLETSALNSTNVDQLFESVATRLTKDMKASDQKYKAYKASQPSNQSINLLDRAQQQTSKSFWSEVSTMRYSPIRTFVRMSSIGRASLFAHAKTGGFAQPAPVLRNPYRDDPLLDRVLKRLLPRADYDKISHDLSKFGDRIVSEIDELGRQAELNQPRLEPYDAWGNRVDNLIVCKEWNRLKEICAEEGLISIGYDEKVDGLTRRLQQVAKLYLFSPSAGLSTCPMAMTDGCIKTLKTLGLYDNHRFSTETVNRLVSRDGKKAWTSGQWMTEKKGGSDVAGGCDTYAVQEKENFYRLYGYKWFSSAIDADVALTLARIVDKQGNAVEGTRGLSLFLLRIKDDNGHLNGIQMIKLKNKLGTKQLPTAELLLDGAQAEIVSDPGRGVAGIANMLNITRIHNSIASVAGMRRIISLARDYSTRRTVFGRLQADWPLHTATLAKMEVETRGCFLLIFESARLLGMTESKQGTSEDSALLRLVTPIVKLYAGKQCVPLISEGIECFGGQGYIEDTGLPSILRDAQVTPIWEGTTNVLSLDVLRAFSGKEDVVSLFYKRINELLANAGKVSELKDVIAKVENGLKQLQSQLGKATQAAKSGSGVHVDAGARDIAFSIARIYIGALLAEQAADSKLPTDLQVAIRFCESPLVQLEFDSFTQHKIDKDNQIVFENYAGRKSSKI
;
A
#
# COMPACT_ATOMS: atom_id res chain seq x y z
N MET A 1 -25.68 -12.64 -19.20
CA MET A 1 -24.39 -12.86 -19.91
C MET A 1 -24.54 -14.14 -20.70
N GLU A 2 -24.21 -14.17 -21.98
CA GLU A 2 -24.31 -15.40 -22.78
C GLU A 2 -23.41 -16.52 -22.19
N ASP A 3 -24.02 -17.68 -21.93
CA ASP A 3 -23.36 -18.88 -21.44
C ASP A 3 -22.34 -19.42 -22.45
N TYR A 4 -21.13 -19.72 -21.97
CA TYR A 4 -20.05 -20.36 -22.74
C TYR A 4 -19.47 -21.50 -21.90
N LYS A 5 -18.99 -22.56 -22.55
CA LYS A 5 -18.57 -23.78 -21.86
C LYS A 5 -17.13 -23.74 -21.38
N TYR A 6 -16.22 -23.24 -22.22
CA TYR A 6 -14.80 -23.10 -21.91
C TYR A 6 -14.25 -21.74 -22.33
N LEU A 7 -13.27 -21.25 -21.58
CA LEU A 7 -12.52 -20.02 -21.84
C LEU A 7 -11.04 -20.37 -21.98
N PHE A 8 -10.45 -20.04 -23.12
CA PHE A 8 -9.03 -20.31 -23.39
C PHE A 8 -8.25 -19.03 -23.62
N LYS A 9 -7.08 -18.95 -22.98
CA LYS A 9 -6.09 -17.87 -23.15
C LYS A 9 -5.10 -18.24 -24.25
N VAL A 10 -5.06 -17.48 -25.33
CA VAL A 10 -4.14 -17.63 -26.46
C VAL A 10 -3.23 -16.41 -26.52
N VAL A 11 -1.91 -16.59 -26.56
CA VAL A 11 -0.94 -15.48 -26.58
C VAL A 11 -0.14 -15.51 -27.88
N LEU A 12 -0.09 -14.40 -28.60
CA LEU A 12 0.74 -14.26 -29.80
C LEU A 12 2.07 -13.62 -29.45
N VAL A 13 3.18 -14.19 -29.92
CA VAL A 13 4.55 -13.68 -29.71
C VAL A 13 5.39 -13.75 -30.98
N GLY A 14 6.51 -13.03 -31.02
CA GLY A 14 7.38 -12.87 -32.19
C GLY A 14 7.84 -11.43 -32.39
N ASN A 15 8.78 -11.18 -33.29
CA ASN A 15 9.38 -9.86 -33.51
C ASN A 15 8.36 -8.76 -33.85
N ALA A 16 8.76 -7.50 -33.69
CA ALA A 16 7.95 -6.36 -34.12
C ALA A 16 7.76 -6.39 -35.64
N GLY A 17 6.56 -6.06 -36.12
CA GLY A 17 6.28 -5.99 -37.55
C GLY A 17 5.94 -7.31 -38.24
N VAL A 18 6.02 -8.47 -37.58
CA VAL A 18 5.66 -9.79 -38.18
C VAL A 18 4.15 -9.95 -38.45
N GLY A 19 3.31 -9.06 -37.92
CA GLY A 19 1.87 -9.00 -38.23
C GLY A 19 0.93 -9.64 -37.20
N LYS A 20 1.38 -9.82 -35.94
CA LYS A 20 0.55 -10.35 -34.83
C LYS A 20 -0.77 -9.59 -34.65
N THR A 21 -0.71 -8.27 -34.50
CA THR A 21 -1.89 -7.39 -34.38
C THR A 21 -2.82 -7.52 -35.57
N CYS A 22 -2.27 -7.64 -36.78
CA CYS A 22 -3.06 -7.81 -37.99
C CYS A 22 -3.78 -9.16 -37.99
N LEU A 23 -3.13 -10.25 -37.55
CA LEU A 23 -3.78 -11.56 -37.40
C LEU A 23 -4.93 -11.51 -36.38
N VAL A 24 -4.69 -10.90 -35.21
CA VAL A 24 -5.74 -10.80 -34.17
C VAL A 24 -6.92 -9.97 -34.66
N ARG A 25 -6.68 -8.77 -35.23
CA ARG A 25 -7.75 -7.92 -35.75
C ARG A 25 -8.47 -8.55 -36.94
N LYS A 26 -7.75 -9.23 -37.83
CA LYS A 26 -8.36 -9.90 -38.97
C LYS A 26 -9.31 -11.00 -38.50
N PHE A 27 -8.89 -11.79 -37.51
CA PHE A 27 -9.74 -12.82 -36.92
C PHE A 27 -10.93 -12.23 -36.15
N THR A 28 -10.72 -11.26 -35.26
CA THR A 28 -11.79 -10.80 -34.36
C THR A 28 -12.75 -9.80 -34.99
N GLN A 29 -12.28 -8.99 -35.93
CA GLN A 29 -13.02 -7.86 -36.50
C GLN A 29 -13.19 -7.96 -38.03
N GLY A 30 -12.53 -8.90 -38.71
CA GLY A 30 -12.57 -9.02 -40.17
C GLY A 30 -11.74 -7.98 -40.93
N ILE A 31 -11.10 -7.05 -40.22
CA ILE A 31 -10.40 -5.89 -40.80
C ILE A 31 -8.88 -6.10 -40.86
N PHE A 32 -8.24 -5.54 -41.90
CA PHE A 32 -6.79 -5.37 -41.96
C PHE A 32 -6.47 -3.87 -41.84
N PRO A 33 -5.82 -3.42 -40.75
CA PRO A 33 -5.51 -2.00 -40.56
C PRO A 33 -4.35 -1.54 -41.47
N PRO A 34 -4.56 -0.64 -42.45
CA PRO A 34 -3.46 -0.12 -43.26
C PRO A 34 -2.52 0.75 -42.40
N GLY A 35 -1.20 0.57 -42.55
CA GLY A 35 -0.20 1.39 -41.85
C GLY A 35 -0.06 1.10 -40.36
N GLN A 36 -0.42 -0.10 -39.89
CA GLN A 36 -0.28 -0.50 -38.49
C GLN A 36 1.16 -0.35 -37.99
N SER A 37 1.37 0.55 -37.02
CA SER A 37 2.65 0.72 -36.31
C SER A 37 2.87 -0.41 -35.29
N ALA A 38 4.12 -0.56 -34.84
CA ALA A 38 4.48 -1.56 -33.84
C ALA A 38 3.66 -1.37 -32.55
N THR A 39 3.11 -2.47 -32.03
CA THR A 39 2.31 -2.49 -30.80
C THR A 39 3.15 -2.02 -29.61
N ILE A 40 2.66 -1.00 -28.92
CA ILE A 40 3.22 -0.50 -27.66
C ILE A 40 2.42 -1.17 -26.52
N GLY A 41 3.07 -2.07 -25.77
CA GLY A 41 2.43 -2.83 -24.69
C GLY A 41 1.71 -4.11 -25.16
N VAL A 42 0.63 -4.48 -24.47
CA VAL A 42 -0.15 -5.69 -24.74
C VAL A 42 -1.63 -5.33 -24.82
N ASP A 43 -2.31 -5.78 -25.87
CA ASP A 43 -3.76 -5.65 -26.06
C ASP A 43 -4.40 -7.03 -26.01
N PHE A 44 -5.68 -7.12 -25.64
CA PHE A 44 -6.41 -8.39 -25.67
C PHE A 44 -7.79 -8.24 -26.27
N MET A 45 -8.19 -9.23 -27.05
CA MET A 45 -9.52 -9.33 -27.64
C MET A 45 -10.18 -10.65 -27.32
N ILE A 46 -11.51 -10.64 -27.29
CA ILE A 46 -12.32 -11.83 -27.05
C ILE A 46 -13.14 -12.14 -28.30
N LYS A 47 -13.05 -13.38 -28.80
CA LYS A 47 -13.94 -13.90 -29.84
C LYS A 47 -14.53 -15.23 -29.38
N THR A 48 -15.83 -15.37 -29.53
CA THR A 48 -16.54 -16.64 -29.31
C THR A 48 -16.54 -17.43 -30.61
N VAL A 49 -16.09 -18.68 -30.55
CA VAL A 49 -16.14 -19.64 -31.66
C VAL A 49 -17.01 -20.83 -31.25
N LYS A 50 -17.62 -21.49 -32.23
CA LYS A 50 -18.40 -22.71 -32.01
C LYS A 50 -17.51 -23.92 -32.36
N VAL A 51 -17.30 -24.82 -31.40
CA VAL A 51 -16.57 -26.08 -31.61
C VAL A 51 -17.54 -27.20 -31.28
N ASP A 52 -17.89 -28.02 -32.27
CA ASP A 52 -19.03 -28.96 -32.20
C ASP A 52 -20.33 -28.21 -31.82
N ASP A 53 -20.96 -28.57 -30.70
CA ASP A 53 -22.12 -27.90 -30.11
C ASP A 53 -21.77 -26.90 -29.00
N ASP A 54 -20.48 -26.76 -28.66
CA ASP A 54 -20.03 -25.95 -27.53
C ASP A 54 -19.61 -24.53 -27.98
N LYS A 55 -20.10 -23.51 -27.26
CA LYS A 55 -19.61 -22.13 -27.40
C LYS A 55 -18.32 -21.96 -26.59
N ILE A 56 -17.22 -21.62 -27.26
CA ILE A 56 -15.89 -21.46 -26.68
C ILE A 56 -15.46 -20.00 -26.78
N LYS A 57 -15.00 -19.42 -25.68
CA LYS A 57 -14.43 -18.06 -25.69
C LYS A 57 -12.91 -18.13 -25.79
N LEU A 58 -12.34 -17.48 -26.80
CA LEU A 58 -10.91 -17.26 -26.92
C LEU A 58 -10.56 -15.85 -26.42
N GLN A 59 -9.71 -15.77 -25.41
CA GLN A 59 -9.02 -14.55 -24.99
C GLN A 59 -7.67 -14.49 -25.70
N ILE A 60 -7.57 -13.66 -26.73
CA ILE A 60 -6.40 -13.57 -27.61
C ILE A 60 -5.58 -12.34 -27.19
N TRP A 61 -4.36 -12.57 -26.74
CA TRP A 61 -3.43 -11.56 -26.26
C TRP A 61 -2.41 -11.23 -27.34
N ASP A 62 -2.46 -10.00 -27.84
CA ASP A 62 -1.51 -9.46 -28.81
C ASP A 62 -0.38 -8.74 -28.07
N THR A 63 0.86 -9.16 -28.30
CA THR A 63 2.02 -8.67 -27.53
C THR A 63 2.94 -7.77 -28.36
N ALA A 64 3.62 -6.84 -27.69
CA ALA A 64 4.72 -6.07 -28.29
C ALA A 64 5.84 -7.02 -28.73
N GLY A 65 6.28 -6.88 -29.98
CA GLY A 65 7.39 -7.67 -30.53
C GLY A 65 8.77 -7.04 -30.39
N GLN A 66 8.90 -5.95 -29.63
CA GLN A 66 10.17 -5.27 -29.40
C GLN A 66 10.92 -5.92 -28.23
N GLU A 67 12.20 -6.15 -28.44
CA GLU A 67 13.18 -6.67 -27.48
C GLU A 67 13.19 -5.88 -26.16
N ARG A 68 12.92 -4.57 -26.21
CA ARG A 68 12.84 -3.67 -25.04
C ARG A 68 11.65 -3.93 -24.11
N PHE A 69 10.65 -4.71 -24.54
CA PHE A 69 9.46 -5.05 -23.75
C PHE A 69 9.38 -6.54 -23.38
N ARG A 70 10.44 -7.34 -23.61
CA ARG A 70 10.46 -8.78 -23.30
C ARG A 70 10.11 -9.09 -21.83
N SER A 71 10.50 -8.25 -20.88
CA SER A 71 10.14 -8.43 -19.45
C SER A 71 8.63 -8.34 -19.18
N ILE A 72 7.88 -7.61 -20.00
CA ILE A 72 6.42 -7.47 -19.89
C ILE A 72 5.75 -8.73 -20.47
N THR A 73 6.22 -9.21 -21.62
CA THR A 73 5.69 -10.39 -22.33
C THR A 73 5.78 -11.67 -21.49
N GLN A 74 6.84 -11.82 -20.66
CA GLN A 74 7.04 -12.97 -19.77
C GLN A 74 5.86 -13.27 -18.83
N SER A 75 5.22 -12.22 -18.30
CA SER A 75 4.10 -12.37 -17.36
C SER A 75 2.87 -13.05 -17.98
N TYR A 76 2.72 -12.98 -19.30
CA TYR A 76 1.54 -13.50 -20.00
C TYR A 76 1.60 -15.00 -20.29
N TYR A 77 2.78 -15.64 -20.22
CA TYR A 77 2.94 -17.07 -20.51
C TYR A 77 2.38 -18.00 -19.42
N ARG A 78 2.43 -17.60 -18.14
CA ARG A 78 2.16 -18.47 -16.98
C ARG A 78 0.76 -19.11 -16.96
N SER A 79 -0.22 -18.49 -17.63
CA SER A 79 -1.60 -18.97 -17.74
C SER A 79 -2.08 -19.16 -19.18
N ALA A 80 -1.16 -19.14 -20.15
CA ALA A 80 -1.50 -19.40 -21.55
C ALA A 80 -1.91 -20.86 -21.73
N HIS A 81 -3.02 -21.08 -22.42
CA HIS A 81 -3.45 -22.40 -22.87
C HIS A 81 -2.80 -22.73 -24.23
N ALA A 82 -2.61 -21.71 -25.07
CA ALA A 82 -1.86 -21.81 -26.31
C ALA A 82 -0.96 -20.58 -26.52
N ILE A 83 0.19 -20.80 -27.15
CA ILE A 83 1.11 -19.76 -27.59
C ILE A 83 1.32 -19.89 -29.09
N VAL A 84 1.13 -18.79 -29.80
CA VAL A 84 1.29 -18.68 -31.25
C VAL A 84 2.54 -17.84 -31.52
N LEU A 85 3.62 -18.49 -31.95
CA LEU A 85 4.88 -17.85 -32.31
C LEU A 85 4.87 -17.49 -33.80
N VAL A 86 5.00 -16.20 -34.11
CA VAL A 86 4.81 -15.66 -35.46
C VAL A 86 6.13 -15.10 -36.00
N TYR A 87 6.49 -15.49 -37.22
CA TYR A 87 7.54 -14.84 -38.02
C TYR A 87 6.98 -14.34 -39.36
N ASP A 88 7.74 -13.52 -40.07
CA ASP A 88 7.40 -13.00 -41.39
C ASP A 88 8.15 -13.79 -42.47
N VAL A 89 7.44 -14.39 -43.43
CA VAL A 89 8.05 -15.21 -44.48
C VAL A 89 8.92 -14.39 -45.44
N SER A 90 8.73 -13.08 -45.50
CA SER A 90 9.57 -12.14 -46.26
C SER A 90 10.69 -11.51 -45.41
N SER A 91 11.06 -12.11 -44.26
CA SER A 91 12.10 -11.57 -43.38
C SER A 91 12.86 -12.70 -42.67
N GLN A 92 14.01 -13.08 -43.23
CA GLN A 92 14.94 -14.03 -42.63
C GLN A 92 15.34 -13.64 -41.19
N PRO A 93 15.63 -12.36 -40.87
CA PRO A 93 15.96 -11.97 -39.49
C PRO A 93 14.83 -12.26 -38.48
N SER A 94 13.56 -12.22 -38.91
CA SER A 94 12.43 -12.56 -38.03
C SER A 94 12.39 -14.05 -37.69
N PHE A 95 12.84 -14.90 -38.64
CA PHE A 95 12.96 -16.34 -38.47
C PHE A 95 14.17 -16.71 -37.60
N ASP A 96 15.30 -16.04 -37.80
CA ASP A 96 16.53 -16.28 -37.04
C ASP A 96 16.37 -16.00 -35.53
N CYS A 97 15.38 -15.17 -35.15
CA CYS A 97 15.03 -14.92 -33.75
C CYS A 97 14.12 -15.99 -33.10
N LEU A 98 13.58 -16.95 -33.87
CA LEU A 98 12.67 -17.98 -33.34
C LEU A 98 13.29 -18.81 -32.19
N PRO A 99 14.58 -19.22 -32.22
CA PRO A 99 15.19 -19.94 -31.10
C PRO A 99 15.15 -19.17 -29.78
N GLU A 100 15.35 -17.85 -29.81
CA GLU A 100 15.29 -17.01 -28.60
C GLU A 100 13.86 -16.95 -28.04
N TRP A 101 12.88 -16.74 -28.91
CA TRP A 101 11.47 -16.73 -28.51
C TRP A 101 11.02 -18.09 -27.98
N LEU A 102 11.48 -19.19 -28.60
CA LEU A 102 11.19 -20.53 -28.14
C LEU A 102 11.81 -20.79 -26.75
N ALA A 103 13.06 -20.42 -26.53
CA ALA A 103 13.71 -20.54 -25.22
C ALA A 103 12.96 -19.76 -24.13
N GLU A 104 12.41 -18.59 -24.47
CA GLU A 104 11.56 -17.80 -23.59
C GLU A 104 10.24 -18.53 -23.26
N ILE A 105 9.55 -19.05 -24.28
CA ILE A 105 8.32 -19.84 -24.11
C ILE A 105 8.57 -21.04 -23.19
N GLU A 106 9.66 -21.78 -23.42
CA GLU A 106 10.01 -22.97 -22.64
C GLU A 106 10.39 -22.65 -21.18
N SER A 107 10.92 -21.44 -20.94
CA SER A 107 11.32 -20.99 -19.60
C SER A 107 10.13 -20.56 -18.73
N TYR A 108 9.07 -19.99 -19.34
CA TYR A 108 8.02 -19.29 -18.60
C TYR A 108 6.60 -19.85 -18.80
N ALA A 109 6.34 -20.59 -19.88
CA ALA A 109 5.03 -21.18 -20.12
C ALA A 109 4.84 -22.51 -19.36
N ASN A 110 3.58 -22.92 -19.20
CA ASN A 110 3.27 -24.25 -18.66
C ASN A 110 3.76 -25.33 -19.64
N ARG A 111 4.31 -26.44 -19.14
CA ARG A 111 4.73 -27.61 -19.96
C ARG A 111 3.62 -28.20 -20.83
N ARG A 112 2.34 -27.94 -20.51
CA ARG A 112 1.17 -28.38 -21.29
C ARG A 112 0.62 -27.31 -22.24
N VAL A 113 1.33 -26.19 -22.41
CA VAL A 113 0.89 -25.14 -23.35
C VAL A 113 0.95 -25.68 -24.78
N LEU A 114 -0.10 -25.42 -25.56
CA LEU A 114 -0.10 -25.75 -26.98
C LEU A 114 0.80 -24.75 -27.73
N LYS A 115 1.85 -25.22 -28.40
CA LYS A 115 2.81 -24.39 -29.16
C LYS A 115 2.48 -24.41 -30.65
N ILE A 116 2.20 -23.26 -31.25
CA ILE A 116 1.90 -23.12 -32.68
C ILE A 116 2.93 -22.20 -33.33
N LEU A 117 3.54 -22.64 -34.43
CA LEU A 117 4.42 -21.82 -35.25
C LEU A 117 3.64 -21.28 -36.47
N VAL A 118 3.77 -19.99 -36.74
CA VAL A 118 3.07 -19.31 -37.83
C VAL A 118 4.03 -18.51 -38.70
N GLY A 119 4.13 -18.88 -39.97
CA GLY A 119 4.77 -18.05 -41.00
C GLY A 119 3.75 -17.09 -41.62
N ASN A 120 3.81 -15.81 -41.28
CA ASN A 120 2.83 -14.82 -41.74
C ASN A 120 3.32 -14.04 -42.98
N LYS A 121 2.37 -13.40 -43.69
CA LYS A 121 2.57 -12.59 -44.90
C LYS A 121 2.89 -13.37 -46.18
N VAL A 122 2.28 -14.54 -46.36
CA VAL A 122 2.44 -15.33 -47.60
C VAL A 122 1.95 -14.63 -48.86
N ASP A 123 1.16 -13.56 -48.71
CA ASP A 123 0.78 -12.66 -49.81
C ASP A 123 1.99 -11.98 -50.48
N LYS A 124 3.13 -11.89 -49.79
CA LYS A 124 4.40 -11.36 -50.33
C LYS A 124 5.22 -12.44 -51.06
N GLY A 125 4.58 -13.22 -51.92
CA GLY A 125 5.21 -14.38 -52.57
C GLY A 125 6.54 -14.07 -53.27
N ASP A 126 6.64 -12.92 -53.93
CA ASP A 126 7.84 -12.49 -54.66
C ASP A 126 8.98 -12.02 -53.74
N ASP A 127 8.67 -11.56 -52.52
CA ASP A 127 9.66 -11.11 -51.52
C ASP A 127 9.99 -12.22 -50.50
N ARG A 128 9.59 -13.48 -50.77
CA ARG A 128 9.77 -14.57 -49.81
C ARG A 128 11.27 -14.86 -49.61
N GLU A 129 11.73 -14.72 -48.37
CA GLU A 129 13.08 -15.06 -47.94
C GLU A 129 13.13 -16.44 -47.26
N VAL A 130 12.06 -16.84 -46.57
CA VAL A 130 11.98 -18.11 -45.83
C VAL A 130 11.08 -19.11 -46.59
N PRO A 131 11.64 -20.18 -47.17
CA PRO A 131 10.84 -21.23 -47.80
C PRO A 131 9.97 -21.96 -46.77
N GLU A 132 8.75 -22.37 -47.15
CA GLU A 132 7.80 -23.06 -46.27
C GLU A 132 8.42 -24.30 -45.59
N ARG A 133 9.23 -25.08 -46.35
CA ARG A 133 9.93 -26.26 -45.82
C ARG A 133 10.80 -25.93 -44.60
N VAL A 134 11.42 -24.74 -44.55
CA VAL A 134 12.31 -24.35 -43.45
C VAL A 134 11.51 -24.07 -42.18
N GLY A 135 10.35 -23.43 -42.30
CA GLY A 135 9.42 -23.25 -41.18
C GLY A 135 8.86 -24.57 -40.66
N ARG A 136 8.51 -25.47 -41.59
CA ARG A 136 8.04 -26.82 -41.27
C ARG A 136 9.11 -27.63 -40.53
N ASP A 137 10.33 -27.69 -41.06
CA ASP A 137 11.45 -28.41 -40.44
C ASP A 137 11.74 -27.86 -39.03
N PHE A 138 11.73 -26.52 -38.86
CA PHE A 138 11.92 -25.90 -37.55
C PHE A 138 10.82 -26.30 -36.56
N SER A 139 9.56 -26.36 -37.01
CA SER A 139 8.43 -26.77 -36.17
C SER A 139 8.56 -28.22 -35.69
N GLU A 140 8.99 -29.12 -36.58
CA GLU A 140 9.15 -30.55 -36.29
C GLU A 140 10.32 -30.79 -35.34
N VAL A 141 11.48 -30.19 -35.62
CA VAL A 141 12.68 -30.31 -34.78
C VAL A 141 12.44 -29.80 -33.36
N ASN A 142 11.63 -28.76 -33.20
CA ASN A 142 11.38 -28.11 -31.90
C ASN A 142 10.06 -28.53 -31.23
N ASN A 143 9.42 -29.60 -31.71
CA ASN A 143 8.19 -30.17 -31.15
C ASN A 143 7.08 -29.11 -30.98
N PHE A 144 6.79 -28.35 -32.03
CA PHE A 144 5.56 -27.56 -32.10
C PHE A 144 4.37 -28.48 -32.38
N ASP A 145 3.22 -28.17 -31.79
CA ASP A 145 2.00 -28.95 -32.01
C ASP A 145 1.39 -28.73 -33.40
N TYR A 146 1.59 -27.51 -33.94
CA TYR A 146 1.10 -27.12 -35.26
C TYR A 146 2.06 -26.15 -35.94
N PHE A 147 2.15 -26.27 -37.27
CA PHE A 147 2.74 -25.28 -38.16
C PHE A 147 1.73 -24.92 -39.26
N LEU A 148 1.57 -23.63 -39.53
CA LEU A 148 0.87 -23.16 -40.73
C LEU A 148 1.46 -21.85 -41.23
N GLU A 149 1.22 -21.54 -42.49
CA GLU A 149 1.45 -20.21 -43.03
C GLU A 149 0.14 -19.43 -43.20
N THR A 150 0.17 -18.11 -42.95
CA THR A 150 -1.00 -17.22 -42.95
C THR A 150 -0.78 -15.95 -43.75
N SER A 151 -1.86 -15.34 -44.22
CA SER A 151 -1.87 -13.94 -44.68
C SER A 151 -2.97 -13.18 -43.95
N ALA A 152 -2.58 -12.25 -43.07
CA ALA A 152 -3.54 -11.32 -42.47
C ALA A 152 -4.18 -10.37 -43.50
N LEU A 153 -3.48 -10.07 -44.61
CA LEU A 153 -3.97 -9.20 -45.68
C LEU A 153 -5.13 -9.84 -46.44
N ASN A 154 -4.91 -11.06 -46.93
CA ASN A 154 -5.87 -11.78 -47.79
C ASN A 154 -6.73 -12.80 -47.03
N SER A 155 -6.65 -12.83 -45.69
CA SER A 155 -7.33 -13.78 -44.80
C SER A 155 -6.88 -15.25 -44.93
N THR A 156 -5.82 -15.54 -45.68
CA THR A 156 -5.35 -16.92 -45.88
C THR A 156 -5.02 -17.59 -44.55
N ASN A 157 -5.73 -18.67 -44.25
CA ASN A 157 -5.61 -19.51 -43.06
C ASN A 157 -5.75 -18.80 -41.69
N VAL A 158 -6.26 -17.57 -41.63
CA VAL A 158 -6.39 -16.82 -40.37
C VAL A 158 -7.45 -17.45 -39.45
N ASP A 159 -8.65 -17.74 -39.97
CA ASP A 159 -9.69 -18.42 -39.17
C ASP A 159 -9.26 -19.85 -38.81
N GLN A 160 -8.66 -20.57 -39.77
CA GLN A 160 -8.16 -21.93 -39.56
C GLN A 160 -7.16 -22.02 -38.39
N LEU A 161 -6.25 -21.05 -38.24
CA LEU A 161 -5.31 -20.98 -37.12
C LEU A 161 -6.05 -21.02 -35.77
N PHE A 162 -6.98 -20.09 -35.55
CA PHE A 162 -7.64 -19.94 -34.25
C PHE A 162 -8.71 -21.00 -34.00
N GLU A 163 -9.40 -21.48 -35.03
CA GLU A 163 -10.36 -22.58 -34.93
C GLU A 163 -9.68 -23.91 -34.61
N SER A 164 -8.51 -24.17 -35.20
CA SER A 164 -7.71 -25.36 -34.89
C SER A 164 -7.23 -25.35 -33.43
N VAL A 165 -6.78 -24.19 -32.94
CA VAL A 165 -6.41 -24.00 -31.52
C VAL A 165 -7.61 -24.24 -30.61
N ALA A 166 -8.76 -23.64 -30.89
CA ALA A 166 -9.98 -23.83 -30.10
C ALA A 166 -10.42 -25.30 -30.06
N THR A 167 -10.38 -25.97 -31.22
CA THR A 167 -10.76 -27.38 -31.35
C THR A 167 -9.85 -28.28 -30.53
N ARG A 168 -8.52 -28.08 -30.64
CA ARG A 168 -7.55 -28.88 -29.90
C ARG A 168 -7.68 -28.70 -28.39
N LEU A 169 -7.74 -27.45 -27.91
CA LEU A 169 -7.88 -27.17 -26.48
C LEU A 169 -9.20 -27.70 -25.91
N THR A 170 -10.29 -27.61 -26.68
CA THR A 170 -11.59 -28.17 -26.27
C THR A 170 -11.52 -29.69 -26.13
N LYS A 171 -10.85 -30.39 -27.06
CA LYS A 171 -10.65 -31.84 -26.99
C LYS A 171 -9.82 -32.25 -25.77
N ASP A 172 -8.71 -31.56 -25.51
CA ASP A 172 -7.82 -31.85 -24.38
C ASP A 172 -8.53 -31.61 -23.03
N MET A 173 -9.38 -30.59 -22.96
CA MET A 173 -10.21 -30.31 -21.78
C MET A 173 -11.31 -31.36 -21.57
N LYS A 174 -12.06 -31.72 -22.63
CA LYS A 174 -13.09 -32.78 -22.56
C LYS A 174 -12.51 -34.12 -22.10
N ALA A 175 -11.32 -34.49 -22.59
CA ALA A 175 -10.63 -35.72 -22.17
C ALA A 175 -10.20 -35.68 -20.69
N SER A 176 -9.75 -34.51 -20.21
CA SER A 176 -9.39 -34.30 -18.80
C SER A 176 -10.62 -34.36 -17.88
N ASP A 177 -11.74 -33.76 -18.29
CA ASP A 177 -13.02 -33.79 -17.57
C ASP A 177 -13.57 -35.23 -17.47
N GLN A 178 -13.46 -36.02 -18.54
CA GLN A 178 -13.86 -37.44 -18.53
C GLN A 178 -13.00 -38.27 -17.58
N LYS A 179 -11.67 -38.08 -17.57
CA LYS A 179 -10.77 -38.73 -16.60
C LYS A 179 -11.09 -38.34 -15.16
N TYR A 180 -11.38 -37.07 -14.91
CA TYR A 180 -11.77 -36.58 -13.59
C TYR A 180 -13.11 -37.18 -13.13
N LYS A 181 -14.11 -37.26 -14.02
CA LYS A 181 -15.40 -37.92 -13.73
C LYS A 181 -15.24 -39.41 -13.47
N ALA A 182 -14.41 -40.11 -14.25
CA ALA A 182 -14.10 -41.52 -14.03
C ALA A 182 -13.35 -41.76 -12.70
N TYR A 183 -12.38 -40.91 -12.37
CA TYR A 183 -11.67 -40.94 -11.08
C TYR A 183 -12.64 -40.71 -9.91
N LYS A 184 -13.51 -39.72 -10.01
CA LYS A 184 -14.50 -39.40 -8.97
C LYS A 184 -15.56 -40.50 -8.80
N ALA A 185 -15.89 -41.21 -9.87
CA ALA A 185 -16.77 -42.38 -9.84
C ALA A 185 -16.09 -43.65 -9.27
N SER A 186 -14.75 -43.71 -9.26
CA SER A 186 -13.97 -44.86 -8.80
C SER A 186 -13.59 -44.85 -7.31
N GLN A 187 -13.99 -43.82 -6.55
CA GLN A 187 -13.73 -43.77 -5.10
C GLN A 187 -14.90 -44.36 -4.29
N PRO A 188 -14.64 -45.32 -3.38
CA PRO A 188 -15.68 -45.81 -2.46
C PRO A 188 -16.00 -44.75 -1.39
N SER A 189 -17.28 -44.61 -1.08
CA SER A 189 -17.81 -43.72 -0.05
C SER A 189 -17.41 -44.17 1.37
N ASN A 190 -17.05 -43.20 2.21
CA ASN A 190 -16.79 -43.30 3.65
C ASN A 190 -15.62 -44.17 4.10
N GLN A 191 -14.50 -43.51 4.44
CA GLN A 191 -13.80 -43.73 5.72
C GLN A 191 -12.77 -42.60 5.98
N SER A 192 -12.71 -42.17 7.23
CA SER A 192 -11.81 -41.18 7.81
C SER A 192 -10.34 -41.47 7.50
N ILE A 193 -9.61 -40.50 6.92
CA ILE A 193 -8.17 -40.64 6.66
C ILE A 193 -7.38 -39.89 7.73
N ASN A 194 -6.64 -40.67 8.51
CA ASN A 194 -5.72 -40.24 9.56
C ASN A 194 -4.44 -39.65 8.92
N LEU A 195 -4.07 -38.42 9.27
CA LEU A 195 -3.00 -37.65 8.63
C LEU A 195 -1.56 -38.16 8.93
N LEU A 196 -1.42 -39.17 9.79
CA LEU A 196 -0.13 -39.69 10.23
C LEU A 196 0.49 -40.76 9.29
N ASP A 197 -0.32 -41.46 8.48
CA ASP A 197 0.21 -42.51 7.58
C ASP A 197 0.90 -41.95 6.31
N ARG A 198 0.63 -40.68 5.96
CA ARG A 198 1.30 -40.04 4.81
C ARG A 198 2.71 -39.55 5.11
N ALA A 199 3.10 -39.43 6.38
CA ALA A 199 4.42 -38.98 6.77
C ALA A 199 5.47 -40.11 6.80
N GLN A 200 5.06 -41.39 6.72
CA GLN A 200 5.98 -42.54 6.86
C GLN A 200 6.28 -43.32 5.57
N GLN A 201 5.66 -43.01 4.43
CA GLN A 201 5.83 -43.79 3.19
C GLN A 201 6.72 -43.17 2.09
N GLN A 202 7.40 -42.04 2.33
CA GLN A 202 8.36 -41.45 1.36
C GLN A 202 9.84 -41.66 1.68
N THR A 203 10.17 -42.74 2.39
CA THR A 203 11.57 -43.20 2.51
C THR A 203 11.67 -44.71 2.30
N SER A 204 11.76 -45.17 1.04
CA SER A 204 12.64 -46.29 0.65
C SER A 204 12.53 -46.69 -0.84
N LYS A 205 13.69 -46.62 -1.50
CA LYS A 205 14.30 -47.56 -2.46
C LYS A 205 13.63 -47.94 -3.80
N SER A 206 14.43 -47.61 -4.83
CA SER A 206 14.99 -48.47 -5.89
C SER A 206 14.25 -48.59 -7.22
N PHE A 207 14.92 -48.13 -8.28
CA PHE A 207 14.67 -48.56 -9.65
C PHE A 207 16.00 -48.57 -10.44
N TRP A 208 16.61 -49.75 -10.57
CA TRP A 208 17.66 -50.09 -11.54
C TRP A 208 17.53 -51.57 -11.91
N SER A 209 16.94 -51.85 -13.07
CA SER A 209 17.12 -53.04 -13.93
C SER A 209 15.98 -52.99 -14.96
N GLU A 210 16.23 -52.58 -16.19
CA GLU A 210 16.43 -53.40 -17.39
C GLU A 210 16.48 -52.34 -18.52
N VAL A 211 17.42 -52.31 -19.44
CA VAL A 211 17.52 -53.20 -20.59
C VAL A 211 18.93 -53.02 -21.15
N SER A 212 19.62 -54.14 -21.40
CA SER A 212 20.80 -54.20 -22.25
C SER A 212 20.49 -55.09 -23.46
N THR A 213 21.20 -54.83 -24.55
CA THR A 213 21.30 -55.59 -25.82
C THR A 213 20.46 -55.09 -27.01
N MET A 214 21.06 -54.20 -27.81
CA MET A 214 21.15 -54.41 -29.26
C MET A 214 22.37 -53.69 -29.83
N ARG A 215 23.13 -54.44 -30.63
CA ARG A 215 24.47 -54.14 -31.16
C ARG A 215 24.38 -53.24 -32.39
N TYR A 216 25.33 -52.31 -32.55
CA TYR A 216 25.65 -51.68 -33.84
C TYR A 216 27.15 -51.82 -34.13
N SER A 217 27.50 -51.99 -35.41
CA SER A 217 28.85 -51.92 -35.97
C SER A 217 28.74 -51.54 -37.46
N PRO A 218 29.78 -51.00 -38.12
CA PRO A 218 30.38 -49.69 -37.86
C PRO A 218 30.62 -48.89 -39.16
N ILE A 219 30.69 -47.55 -39.10
CA ILE A 219 31.47 -46.78 -40.09
C ILE A 219 32.40 -45.83 -39.34
N ARG A 220 33.69 -46.03 -39.61
CA ARG A 220 34.86 -45.29 -39.11
C ARG A 220 34.89 -43.89 -39.73
N THR A 221 35.17 -42.87 -38.93
CA THR A 221 36.20 -41.88 -39.30
C THR A 221 36.89 -41.37 -38.03
N PHE A 222 38.20 -41.54 -38.02
CA PHE A 222 39.12 -41.13 -36.96
C PHE A 222 39.23 -39.60 -36.91
N VAL A 223 38.99 -39.02 -35.73
CA VAL A 223 39.68 -37.80 -35.31
C VAL A 223 40.21 -38.04 -33.89
N ARG A 224 41.53 -38.09 -33.78
CA ARG A 224 42.27 -38.08 -32.51
C ARG A 224 42.04 -36.74 -31.83
N MET A 225 41.40 -36.72 -30.67
CA MET A 225 41.55 -35.64 -29.70
C MET A 225 41.82 -36.22 -28.32
N SER A 226 42.92 -35.74 -27.77
CA SER A 226 43.56 -36.06 -26.50
C SER A 226 42.63 -35.93 -25.29
N SER A 227 42.75 -36.90 -24.37
CA SER A 227 42.53 -36.78 -22.91
C SER A 227 41.53 -35.73 -22.43
N ILE A 228 40.22 -36.01 -22.57
CA ILE A 228 39.18 -35.33 -21.79
C ILE A 228 38.76 -36.31 -20.69
N GLY A 229 39.13 -35.99 -19.44
CA GLY A 229 38.62 -36.67 -18.27
C GLY A 229 37.08 -36.69 -18.31
N ARG A 230 36.48 -37.80 -17.87
CA ARG A 230 35.03 -38.01 -17.84
C ARG A 230 34.31 -36.80 -17.23
N ALA A 231 33.82 -35.89 -18.07
CA ALA A 231 32.90 -34.85 -17.64
C ALA A 231 31.59 -35.54 -17.28
N SER A 232 31.14 -35.34 -16.04
CA SER A 232 29.81 -35.75 -15.60
C SER A 232 28.76 -35.27 -16.61
N LEU A 233 27.92 -36.19 -17.12
CA LEU A 233 26.77 -35.87 -17.99
C LEU A 233 25.70 -35.03 -17.27
N PHE A 234 25.78 -34.92 -15.94
CA PHE A 234 24.91 -34.09 -15.11
C PHE A 234 25.72 -32.98 -14.45
N ALA A 235 25.36 -31.73 -14.75
CA ALA A 235 25.96 -30.55 -14.15
C ALA A 235 24.88 -29.51 -13.86
N HIS A 236 25.10 -28.72 -12.79
CA HIS A 236 24.26 -27.55 -12.55
C HIS A 236 24.45 -26.49 -13.64
N ALA A 237 23.42 -25.69 -13.88
CA ALA A 237 23.47 -24.59 -14.84
C ALA A 237 24.52 -23.55 -14.43
N LYS A 238 25.19 -22.96 -15.43
CA LYS A 238 26.07 -21.81 -15.23
C LYS A 238 25.25 -20.53 -15.28
N THR A 239 25.36 -19.70 -14.25
CA THR A 239 24.55 -18.47 -14.11
C THR A 239 25.40 -17.20 -14.06
N GLY A 240 26.68 -17.28 -14.44
CA GLY A 240 27.61 -16.15 -14.41
C GLY A 240 28.18 -15.80 -13.03
N GLY A 241 27.72 -16.44 -11.95
CA GLY A 241 28.31 -16.38 -10.61
C GLY A 241 28.11 -15.06 -9.84
N PHE A 242 27.56 -14.03 -10.48
CA PHE A 242 27.25 -12.76 -9.85
C PHE A 242 25.83 -12.77 -9.27
N ALA A 243 25.70 -12.31 -8.02
CA ALA A 243 24.44 -11.95 -7.39
C ALA A 243 24.61 -10.61 -6.68
N GLN A 244 23.64 -9.70 -6.85
CA GLN A 244 23.69 -8.37 -6.24
C GLN A 244 23.49 -8.47 -4.71
N PRO A 245 24.39 -7.89 -3.89
CA PRO A 245 24.14 -7.77 -2.45
C PRO A 245 22.90 -6.93 -2.15
N ALA A 246 22.05 -7.44 -1.26
CA ALA A 246 20.85 -6.75 -0.77
C ALA A 246 21.20 -5.54 0.13
N PRO A 247 20.31 -4.54 0.26
CA PRO A 247 20.43 -3.52 1.29
C PRO A 247 20.35 -4.15 2.69
N VAL A 248 21.01 -3.53 3.67
CA VAL A 248 21.00 -3.98 5.06
C VAL A 248 20.29 -2.94 5.93
N LEU A 249 19.25 -3.37 6.64
CA LEU A 249 18.63 -2.57 7.70
C LEU A 249 19.55 -2.58 8.93
N ARG A 250 20.09 -1.42 9.28
CA ARG A 250 20.87 -1.22 10.52
C ARG A 250 19.95 -0.84 11.67
N ASN A 251 20.48 -0.81 12.89
CA ASN A 251 19.74 -0.33 14.07
C ASN A 251 19.14 1.06 13.78
N PRO A 252 17.81 1.19 13.66
CA PRO A 252 17.19 2.41 13.16
C PRO A 252 17.29 3.59 14.14
N TYR A 253 17.58 3.37 15.43
CA TYR A 253 17.85 4.45 16.37
C TYR A 253 19.22 5.08 16.13
N ARG A 254 20.26 4.23 16.03
CA ARG A 254 21.66 4.68 15.83
C ARG A 254 21.91 5.17 14.41
N ASP A 255 21.20 4.60 13.45
CA ASP A 255 21.32 4.91 12.02
C ASP A 255 20.52 6.18 11.63
N ASP A 256 19.50 6.57 12.42
CA ASP A 256 18.69 7.76 12.10
C ASP A 256 19.53 9.05 12.16
N PRO A 257 19.53 9.87 11.10
CA PRO A 257 20.31 11.10 11.03
C PRO A 257 19.95 12.18 12.03
N LEU A 258 18.81 12.14 12.72
CA LEU A 258 18.29 13.27 13.50
C LEU A 258 17.68 12.89 14.87
N LEU A 259 17.14 11.67 15.01
CA LEU A 259 16.38 11.24 16.18
C LEU A 259 17.10 11.43 17.52
N ASP A 260 18.32 10.92 17.66
CA ASP A 260 19.10 11.05 18.89
C ASP A 260 19.37 12.53 19.26
N ARG A 261 19.70 13.37 18.26
CA ARG A 261 19.97 14.79 18.47
C ARG A 261 18.72 15.55 18.93
N VAL A 262 17.58 15.27 18.32
CA VAL A 262 16.31 15.91 18.69
C VAL A 262 15.88 15.49 20.10
N LEU A 263 16.03 14.21 20.45
CA LEU A 263 15.74 13.76 21.81
C LEU A 263 16.67 14.39 22.83
N LYS A 264 17.96 14.52 22.52
CA LYS A 264 18.94 15.19 23.39
C LYS A 264 18.60 16.67 23.63
N ARG A 265 18.01 17.34 22.63
CA ARG A 265 17.56 18.73 22.71
C ARG A 265 16.27 18.89 23.51
N LEU A 266 15.31 17.98 23.30
CA LEU A 266 13.95 18.12 23.86
C LEU A 266 13.79 17.51 25.26
N LEU A 267 14.61 16.54 25.64
CA LEU A 267 14.49 15.82 26.91
C LEU A 267 15.45 16.38 27.97
N PRO A 268 15.03 16.41 29.25
CA PRO A 268 15.95 16.60 30.36
C PRO A 268 17.07 15.55 30.34
N ARG A 269 18.30 15.93 30.71
CA ARG A 269 19.47 15.05 30.59
C ARG A 269 19.29 13.69 31.27
N ALA A 270 18.71 13.67 32.47
CA ALA A 270 18.49 12.47 33.26
C ALA A 270 17.50 11.49 32.60
N ASP A 271 16.51 12.01 31.86
CA ASP A 271 15.54 11.20 31.13
C ASP A 271 16.11 10.76 29.78
N TYR A 272 16.84 11.64 29.09
CA TYR A 272 17.51 11.34 27.82
C TYR A 272 18.41 10.11 27.92
N ASP A 273 19.27 10.00 28.93
CA ASP A 273 20.22 8.89 29.03
C ASP A 273 19.49 7.54 29.16
N LYS A 274 18.38 7.48 29.92
CA LYS A 274 17.54 6.28 30.08
C LYS A 274 16.77 5.95 28.79
N ILE A 275 16.14 6.95 28.19
CA ILE A 275 15.32 6.81 26.98
C ILE A 275 16.19 6.42 25.79
N SER A 276 17.36 7.03 25.63
CA SER A 276 18.33 6.70 24.59
C SER A 276 18.77 5.24 24.68
N HIS A 277 19.05 4.74 25.89
CA HIS A 277 19.39 3.34 26.10
C HIS A 277 18.24 2.38 25.71
N ASP A 278 17.00 2.68 26.12
CA ASP A 278 15.80 1.91 25.74
C ASP A 278 15.60 1.88 24.22
N LEU A 279 15.64 3.04 23.56
CA LEU A 279 15.45 3.15 22.11
C LEU A 279 16.57 2.48 21.31
N SER A 280 17.81 2.55 21.80
CA SER A 280 18.95 1.87 21.21
C SER A 280 18.79 0.34 21.25
N LYS A 281 18.39 -0.21 22.41
CA LYS A 281 18.08 -1.63 22.58
C LYS A 281 16.89 -2.06 21.73
N PHE A 282 15.84 -1.24 21.69
CA PHE A 282 14.67 -1.49 20.86
C PHE A 282 15.01 -1.47 19.35
N GLY A 283 15.92 -0.59 18.93
CA GLY A 283 16.47 -0.59 17.58
C GLY A 283 17.20 -1.89 17.22
N ASP A 284 17.95 -2.49 18.15
CA ASP A 284 18.57 -3.80 17.92
C ASP A 284 17.50 -4.89 17.77
N ARG A 285 16.45 -4.87 18.61
CA ARG A 285 15.30 -5.79 18.53
C ARG A 285 14.53 -5.66 17.21
N ILE A 286 14.42 -4.45 16.67
CA ILE A 286 13.77 -4.23 15.37
C ILE A 286 14.46 -5.05 14.28
N VAL A 287 15.79 -4.98 14.22
CA VAL A 287 16.57 -5.68 13.19
C VAL A 287 16.61 -7.19 13.43
N SER A 288 16.67 -7.63 14.69
CA SER A 288 16.86 -9.04 15.02
C SER A 288 15.57 -9.88 15.05
N GLU A 289 14.40 -9.25 15.28
CA GLU A 289 13.12 -9.96 15.48
C GLU A 289 11.98 -9.30 14.69
N ILE A 290 11.72 -8.01 14.91
CA ILE A 290 10.45 -7.38 14.51
C ILE A 290 10.31 -7.23 13.00
N ASP A 291 11.38 -6.88 12.28
CA ASP A 291 11.32 -6.66 10.83
C ASP A 291 10.88 -7.92 10.07
N GLU A 292 11.41 -9.08 10.47
CA GLU A 292 11.02 -10.37 9.90
C GLU A 292 9.57 -10.73 10.26
N LEU A 293 9.13 -10.49 11.50
CA LEU A 293 7.73 -10.71 11.89
C LEU A 293 6.78 -9.85 11.04
N GLY A 294 7.12 -8.58 10.83
CA GLY A 294 6.36 -7.66 9.98
C GLY A 294 6.27 -8.15 8.53
N ARG A 295 7.38 -8.69 8.01
CA ARG A 295 7.42 -9.30 6.67
C ARG A 295 6.55 -10.55 6.59
N GLN A 296 6.64 -11.45 7.57
CA GLN A 296 5.82 -12.67 7.60
C GLN A 296 4.33 -12.36 7.70
N ALA A 297 3.94 -11.29 8.41
CA ALA A 297 2.54 -10.87 8.45
C ALA A 297 2.00 -10.40 7.08
N GLU A 298 2.85 -9.82 6.22
CA GLU A 298 2.49 -9.43 4.84
C GLU A 298 2.37 -10.63 3.90
N LEU A 299 3.25 -11.62 4.06
CA LEU A 299 3.23 -12.85 3.27
C LEU A 299 2.06 -13.77 3.66
N ASN A 300 1.70 -13.79 4.95
CA ASN A 300 0.65 -14.65 5.52
C ASN A 300 -0.56 -13.82 5.94
N GLN A 301 -1.27 -13.28 4.94
CA GLN A 301 -2.42 -12.38 5.11
C GLN A 301 -3.59 -13.03 5.86
N PRO A 302 -4.40 -12.23 6.58
CA PRO A 302 -5.57 -12.72 7.29
C PRO A 302 -6.62 -13.31 6.34
N ARG A 303 -7.31 -14.35 6.80
CA ARG A 303 -8.43 -14.99 6.11
C ARG A 303 -9.66 -15.00 7.00
N LEU A 304 -10.83 -14.98 6.38
CA LEU A 304 -12.11 -15.09 7.07
C LEU A 304 -12.85 -16.32 6.57
N GLU A 305 -13.33 -17.13 7.51
CA GLU A 305 -14.19 -18.27 7.29
C GLU A 305 -15.55 -17.98 7.94
N PRO A 306 -16.55 -17.49 7.18
CA PRO A 306 -17.84 -17.10 7.76
C PRO A 306 -18.62 -18.29 8.32
N TYR A 307 -18.47 -19.46 7.71
CA TYR A 307 -19.15 -20.70 8.09
C TYR A 307 -18.14 -21.82 8.35
N ASP A 308 -18.49 -22.72 9.29
CA ASP A 308 -17.77 -23.97 9.47
C ASP A 308 -18.14 -25.02 8.41
N ALA A 309 -17.52 -26.19 8.48
CA ALA A 309 -17.76 -27.29 7.54
C ALA A 309 -19.17 -27.92 7.61
N TRP A 310 -19.99 -27.53 8.59
CA TRP A 310 -21.32 -28.08 8.85
C TRP A 310 -22.45 -27.06 8.62
N GLY A 311 -22.11 -25.85 8.14
CA GLY A 311 -23.07 -24.81 7.80
C GLY A 311 -23.43 -23.87 8.95
N ASN A 312 -22.73 -23.95 10.10
CA ASN A 312 -22.93 -23.00 11.19
C ASN A 312 -22.16 -21.71 10.92
N ARG A 313 -22.77 -20.56 11.22
CA ARG A 313 -22.07 -19.26 11.18
C ARG A 313 -21.08 -19.17 12.33
N VAL A 314 -19.80 -18.95 12.03
CA VAL A 314 -18.71 -18.88 13.04
C VAL A 314 -17.87 -17.61 12.95
N ASP A 315 -17.83 -16.95 11.79
CA ASP A 315 -17.04 -15.73 11.58
C ASP A 315 -15.58 -15.85 12.05
N ASN A 316 -14.96 -16.99 11.71
CA ASN A 316 -13.62 -17.33 12.17
C ASN A 316 -12.57 -16.51 11.41
N LEU A 317 -11.95 -15.56 12.11
CA LEU A 317 -10.83 -14.77 11.61
C LEU A 317 -9.51 -15.50 11.87
N ILE A 318 -8.82 -15.88 10.81
CA ILE A 318 -7.51 -16.52 10.86
C ILE A 318 -6.44 -15.48 10.57
N VAL A 319 -5.59 -15.20 11.55
CA VAL A 319 -4.40 -14.36 11.44
C VAL A 319 -3.14 -15.21 11.64
N CYS A 320 -2.00 -14.78 11.11
CA CYS A 320 -0.73 -15.46 11.33
C CYS A 320 -0.23 -15.28 12.78
N LYS A 321 0.66 -16.18 13.22
CA LYS A 321 1.22 -16.13 14.60
C LYS A 321 2.09 -14.89 14.80
N GLU A 322 2.73 -14.40 13.74
CA GLU A 322 3.62 -13.24 13.75
C GLU A 322 2.83 -11.95 14.01
N TRP A 323 1.60 -11.85 13.48
CA TRP A 323 0.68 -10.76 13.81
C TRP A 323 0.37 -10.71 15.31
N ASN A 324 0.07 -11.85 15.93
CA ASN A 324 -0.18 -11.92 17.38
C ASN A 324 1.09 -11.59 18.17
N ARG A 325 2.26 -12.12 17.73
CA ARG A 325 3.54 -11.81 18.37
C ARG A 325 3.85 -10.31 18.31
N LEU A 326 3.59 -9.64 17.20
CA LEU A 326 3.77 -8.19 17.08
C LEU A 326 2.91 -7.42 18.11
N LYS A 327 1.65 -7.83 18.33
CA LYS A 327 0.79 -7.24 19.38
C LYS A 327 1.33 -7.46 20.79
N GLU A 328 1.86 -8.65 21.09
CA GLU A 328 2.53 -8.93 22.37
C GLU A 328 3.75 -8.03 22.58
N ILE A 329 4.59 -7.88 21.54
CA ILE A 329 5.77 -7.01 21.55
C ILE A 329 5.35 -5.56 21.84
N CYS A 330 4.26 -5.07 21.24
CA CYS A 330 3.76 -3.73 21.50
C CYS A 330 3.49 -3.48 22.99
N ALA A 331 2.92 -4.47 23.69
CA ALA A 331 2.66 -4.40 25.12
C ALA A 331 3.96 -4.51 25.94
N GLU A 332 4.80 -5.51 25.66
CA GLU A 332 6.10 -5.72 26.32
C GLU A 332 6.96 -4.44 26.27
N GLU A 333 7.03 -3.83 25.09
CA GLU A 333 7.83 -2.64 24.82
C GLU A 333 7.16 -1.34 25.23
N GLY A 334 5.89 -1.41 25.64
CA GLY A 334 5.14 -0.28 26.16
C GLY A 334 4.80 0.78 25.12
N LEU A 335 4.59 0.40 23.86
CA LEU A 335 4.27 1.34 22.76
C LEU A 335 3.03 2.19 23.06
N ILE A 336 2.11 1.67 23.88
CA ILE A 336 0.96 2.41 24.42
C ILE A 336 1.21 2.85 25.85
N SER A 337 1.63 1.93 26.72
CA SER A 337 1.72 2.18 28.16
C SER A 337 2.63 3.36 28.51
N ILE A 338 3.71 3.59 27.75
CA ILE A 338 4.63 4.73 27.96
C ILE A 338 3.86 6.06 27.93
N GLY A 339 2.94 6.24 26.96
CA GLY A 339 2.15 7.47 26.83
C GLY A 339 1.23 7.77 28.02
N TYR A 340 1.05 6.80 28.93
CA TYR A 340 0.13 6.86 30.06
C TYR A 340 0.78 6.53 31.41
N ASP A 341 2.11 6.41 31.48
CA ASP A 341 2.81 6.28 32.76
C ASP A 341 2.70 7.60 33.52
N GLU A 342 1.93 7.61 34.61
CA GLU A 342 1.68 8.80 35.43
C GLU A 342 2.86 9.18 36.32
N LYS A 343 3.89 8.33 36.40
CA LYS A 343 5.14 8.63 37.12
C LYS A 343 6.11 9.49 36.30
N VAL A 344 5.88 9.60 35.00
CA VAL A 344 6.71 10.37 34.06
C VAL A 344 5.92 11.59 33.59
N ASP A 345 6.59 12.73 33.46
CA ASP A 345 5.95 13.95 32.96
C ASP A 345 5.34 13.74 31.55
N GLY A 346 4.20 14.39 31.30
CA GLY A 346 3.45 14.29 30.06
C GLY A 346 4.29 14.59 28.82
N LEU A 347 5.17 15.59 28.90
CA LEU A 347 6.08 15.95 27.81
C LEU A 347 7.08 14.82 27.53
N THR A 348 7.82 14.41 28.57
CA THR A 348 8.85 13.36 28.46
C THR A 348 8.26 12.06 27.92
N ARG A 349 7.12 11.61 28.47
CA ARG A 349 6.55 10.31 28.10
C ARG A 349 5.99 10.29 26.67
N ARG A 350 5.38 11.37 26.19
CA ARG A 350 4.88 11.45 24.80
C ARG A 350 6.02 11.54 23.79
N LEU A 351 7.10 12.25 24.12
CA LEU A 351 8.31 12.27 23.29
C LEU A 351 8.96 10.88 23.18
N GLN A 352 9.07 10.15 24.30
CA GLN A 352 9.56 8.76 24.29
C GLN A 352 8.64 7.84 23.47
N GLN A 353 7.33 7.91 23.70
CA GLN A 353 6.35 7.07 23.01
C GLN A 353 6.42 7.29 21.49
N VAL A 354 6.43 8.54 21.04
CA VAL A 354 6.48 8.90 19.61
C VAL A 354 7.80 8.45 18.99
N ALA A 355 8.94 8.59 19.69
CA ALA A 355 10.22 8.06 19.22
C ALA A 355 10.18 6.53 19.04
N LYS A 356 9.58 5.81 19.99
CA LYS A 356 9.48 4.34 19.94
C LYS A 356 8.54 3.88 18.81
N LEU A 357 7.40 4.55 18.64
CA LEU A 357 6.46 4.31 17.55
C LEU A 357 7.09 4.61 16.17
N TYR A 358 7.89 5.67 16.07
CA TYR A 358 8.63 6.02 14.84
C TYR A 358 9.61 4.93 14.43
N LEU A 359 10.37 4.36 15.37
CA LEU A 359 11.26 3.24 15.11
C LEU A 359 10.49 1.97 14.71
N PHE A 360 9.41 1.68 15.41
CA PHE A 360 8.61 0.47 15.21
C PHE A 360 7.87 0.45 13.88
N SER A 361 7.30 1.60 13.47
CA SER A 361 6.26 1.66 12.45
C SER A 361 6.58 0.96 11.11
N PRO A 362 7.79 1.09 10.53
CA PRO A 362 8.06 0.48 9.22
C PRO A 362 8.28 -1.04 9.28
N SER A 363 8.53 -1.60 10.47
CA SER A 363 8.71 -3.04 10.70
C SER A 363 7.47 -3.69 11.34
N ALA A 364 6.44 -2.90 11.66
CA ALA A 364 5.33 -3.31 12.51
C ALA A 364 4.34 -4.29 11.85
N GLY A 365 4.50 -4.62 10.57
CA GLY A 365 3.48 -5.38 9.82
C GLY A 365 2.08 -4.77 9.97
N LEU A 366 1.97 -3.44 9.99
CA LEU A 366 0.73 -2.67 10.24
C LEU A 366 0.02 -2.89 11.58
N SER A 367 0.62 -3.57 12.55
CA SER A 367 0.15 -3.58 13.95
C SER A 367 0.14 -2.19 14.60
N THR A 368 0.75 -1.17 13.96
CA THR A 368 0.60 0.24 14.34
C THR A 368 -0.84 0.76 14.24
N CYS A 369 -1.67 0.21 13.34
CA CYS A 369 -3.07 0.62 13.23
C CYS A 369 -3.88 0.33 14.52
N PRO A 370 -3.90 -0.91 15.05
CA PRO A 370 -4.54 -1.17 16.34
C PRO A 370 -3.87 -0.39 17.48
N MET A 371 -2.56 -0.13 17.44
CA MET A 371 -1.90 0.71 18.45
C MET A 371 -2.42 2.16 18.44
N ALA A 372 -2.61 2.76 17.26
CA ALA A 372 -3.16 4.09 17.13
C ALA A 372 -4.58 4.19 17.73
N MET A 373 -5.44 3.22 17.39
CA MET A 373 -6.81 3.16 17.92
C MET A 373 -6.83 2.83 19.42
N THR A 374 -5.88 2.04 19.91
CA THR A 374 -5.73 1.73 21.34
C THR A 374 -5.37 2.98 22.15
N ASP A 375 -4.35 3.73 21.71
CA ASP A 375 -3.96 5.02 22.31
C ASP A 375 -5.14 6.01 22.28
N GLY A 376 -5.78 6.18 21.13
CA GLY A 376 -6.91 7.09 20.99
C GLY A 376 -8.13 6.68 21.83
N CYS A 377 -8.38 5.38 22.02
CA CYS A 377 -9.44 4.88 22.89
C CYS A 377 -9.18 5.24 24.36
N ILE A 378 -7.95 5.01 24.85
CA ILE A 378 -7.56 5.40 26.21
C ILE A 378 -7.73 6.91 26.39
N LYS A 379 -7.23 7.72 25.44
CA LYS A 379 -7.38 9.18 25.50
C LYS A 379 -8.85 9.58 25.56
N THR A 380 -9.70 9.03 24.70
CA THR A 380 -11.14 9.34 24.68
C THR A 380 -11.79 8.99 26.02
N LEU A 381 -11.59 7.78 26.55
CA LEU A 381 -12.22 7.35 27.81
C LEU A 381 -11.74 8.17 29.01
N LYS A 382 -10.44 8.49 29.09
CA LYS A 382 -9.90 9.35 30.16
C LYS A 382 -10.43 10.78 30.05
N THR A 383 -10.47 11.38 28.86
CA THR A 383 -10.96 12.76 28.67
C THR A 383 -12.47 12.90 28.91
N LEU A 384 -13.25 11.85 28.69
CA LEU A 384 -14.67 11.82 29.04
C LEU A 384 -14.91 11.61 30.55
N GLY A 385 -13.86 11.50 31.37
CA GLY A 385 -13.97 11.32 32.82
C GLY A 385 -14.50 9.95 33.23
N LEU A 386 -14.40 8.94 32.35
CA LEU A 386 -14.95 7.60 32.57
C LEU A 386 -13.96 6.64 33.23
N TYR A 387 -12.66 6.95 33.16
CA TYR A 387 -11.64 6.24 33.92
C TYR A 387 -11.89 6.50 35.41
N ASP A 388 -11.98 5.43 36.20
CA ASP A 388 -12.37 5.38 37.63
C ASP A 388 -13.87 5.55 37.94
N ASN A 389 -14.66 6.11 37.02
CA ASN A 389 -16.10 6.35 37.25
C ASN A 389 -17.03 5.37 36.51
N HIS A 390 -16.50 4.58 35.58
CA HIS A 390 -17.28 3.66 34.76
C HIS A 390 -16.60 2.29 34.66
N ARG A 391 -17.21 1.25 35.24
CA ARG A 391 -16.58 -0.08 35.44
C ARG A 391 -15.96 -0.64 34.16
N PHE A 392 -16.72 -0.71 33.07
CA PHE A 392 -16.23 -1.29 31.82
C PHE A 392 -15.15 -0.41 31.15
N SER A 393 -15.23 0.91 31.30
CA SER A 393 -14.22 1.83 30.78
C SER A 393 -12.91 1.73 31.57
N THR A 394 -12.98 1.59 32.90
CA THR A 394 -11.81 1.39 33.77
C THR A 394 -11.12 0.07 33.44
N GLU A 395 -11.86 -1.03 33.31
CA GLU A 395 -11.30 -2.32 32.88
C GLU A 395 -10.63 -2.20 31.51
N THR A 396 -11.33 -1.55 30.55
CA THR A 396 -10.82 -1.31 29.21
C THR A 396 -9.49 -0.56 29.26
N VAL A 397 -9.43 0.60 29.91
CA VAL A 397 -8.19 1.38 30.00
C VAL A 397 -7.06 0.56 30.63
N ASN A 398 -7.31 -0.14 31.74
CA ASN A 398 -6.31 -0.97 32.42
C ASN A 398 -5.74 -2.07 31.52
N ARG A 399 -6.59 -2.69 30.70
CA ARG A 399 -6.19 -3.71 29.72
C ARG A 399 -5.43 -3.10 28.54
N LEU A 400 -5.86 -1.95 28.03
CA LEU A 400 -5.22 -1.28 26.88
C LEU A 400 -3.83 -0.71 27.23
N VAL A 401 -3.57 -0.35 28.49
CA VAL A 401 -2.23 0.11 28.95
C VAL A 401 -1.35 -1.01 29.51
N SER A 402 -1.82 -2.26 29.53
CA SER A 402 -1.08 -3.39 30.09
C SER A 402 0.22 -3.64 29.33
N ARG A 403 1.31 -3.93 30.07
CA ARG A 403 2.58 -4.41 29.50
C ARG A 403 2.71 -5.93 29.47
N ASP A 404 1.73 -6.64 30.02
CA ASP A 404 1.62 -8.10 29.91
C ASP A 404 1.02 -8.45 28.54
N GLY A 405 1.85 -8.89 27.60
CA GLY A 405 1.46 -9.17 26.21
C GLY A 405 0.34 -10.19 26.05
N LYS A 406 0.14 -11.08 27.04
CA LYS A 406 -0.96 -12.06 27.03
C LYS A 406 -2.28 -11.52 27.55
N LYS A 407 -2.26 -10.38 28.23
CA LYS A 407 -3.43 -9.74 28.85
C LYS A 407 -3.80 -8.41 28.22
N ALA A 408 -2.89 -7.81 27.48
CA ALA A 408 -3.08 -6.53 26.84
C ALA A 408 -4.17 -6.60 25.78
N TRP A 409 -5.07 -5.63 25.83
CA TRP A 409 -6.11 -5.47 24.81
C TRP A 409 -5.67 -4.50 23.73
N THR A 410 -6.40 -4.56 22.62
CA THR A 410 -6.40 -3.54 21.59
C THR A 410 -7.82 -3.04 21.34
N SER A 411 -7.92 -1.83 20.78
CA SER A 411 -9.20 -1.19 20.45
C SER A 411 -9.37 -0.97 18.95
N GLY A 412 -10.60 -1.10 18.45
CA GLY A 412 -11.04 -0.68 17.13
C GLY A 412 -11.78 0.66 17.14
N GLN A 413 -11.93 1.25 15.96
CA GLN A 413 -12.71 2.48 15.73
C GLN A 413 -13.63 2.29 14.52
N TRP A 414 -14.94 2.26 14.72
CA TRP A 414 -15.92 1.90 13.68
C TRP A 414 -16.82 3.09 13.29
N MET A 415 -16.24 4.05 12.57
CA MET A 415 -16.94 5.28 12.18
C MET A 415 -17.54 5.20 10.77
N THR A 416 -16.80 4.61 9.82
CA THR A 416 -17.11 4.72 8.39
C THR A 416 -18.22 3.75 8.00
N GLU A 417 -19.23 4.27 7.30
CA GLU A 417 -20.33 3.51 6.72
C GLU A 417 -20.40 3.72 5.20
N LYS A 418 -21.31 3.00 4.52
CA LYS A 418 -21.40 3.00 3.05
C LYS A 418 -21.67 4.40 2.48
N LYS A 419 -22.50 5.19 3.15
CA LYS A 419 -22.88 6.55 2.73
C LYS A 419 -21.74 7.56 2.93
N GLY A 420 -20.85 7.35 3.89
CA GLY A 420 -19.76 8.29 4.15
C GLY A 420 -18.84 7.92 5.30
N GLY A 421 -17.55 8.22 5.13
CA GLY A 421 -16.53 8.22 6.19
C GLY A 421 -16.08 9.62 6.60
N SER A 422 -15.88 10.52 5.63
CA SER A 422 -15.53 11.92 5.90
C SER A 422 -16.71 12.71 6.47
N ASP A 423 -17.91 12.45 5.98
CA ASP A 423 -19.16 12.96 6.54
C ASP A 423 -19.87 11.85 7.33
N VAL A 424 -19.48 11.69 8.60
CA VAL A 424 -20.18 10.77 9.51
C VAL A 424 -21.58 11.27 9.87
N ALA A 425 -21.84 12.59 9.75
CA ALA A 425 -23.09 13.20 10.13
C ALA A 425 -24.23 12.81 9.18
N GLY A 426 -23.98 12.88 7.87
CA GLY A 426 -24.89 12.35 6.85
C GLY A 426 -24.70 10.85 6.57
N GLY A 427 -23.51 10.31 6.84
CA GLY A 427 -23.13 8.95 6.46
C GLY A 427 -23.55 7.84 7.43
N CYS A 428 -23.64 8.12 8.73
CA CYS A 428 -23.93 7.10 9.75
C CYS A 428 -25.43 6.74 9.78
N ASP A 429 -25.70 5.44 9.62
CA ASP A 429 -27.03 4.81 9.55
C ASP A 429 -27.10 3.58 10.49
N THR A 430 -26.25 3.55 11.51
CA THR A 430 -26.34 2.62 12.64
C THR A 430 -27.24 3.20 13.72
N TYR A 431 -28.14 2.39 14.26
CA TYR A 431 -29.12 2.75 15.27
C TYR A 431 -28.85 2.03 16.60
N ALA A 432 -29.18 2.68 17.70
CA ALA A 432 -29.02 2.18 19.07
C ALA A 432 -30.38 2.14 19.76
N VAL A 433 -30.86 0.94 20.07
CA VAL A 433 -32.11 0.72 20.81
C VAL A 433 -31.78 0.46 22.27
N GLN A 434 -32.35 1.23 23.18
CA GLN A 434 -32.06 1.12 24.60
C GLN A 434 -32.59 -0.20 25.17
N GLU A 435 -31.73 -0.96 25.86
CA GLU A 435 -32.10 -2.19 26.55
C GLU A 435 -32.22 -1.95 28.07
N LYS A 436 -31.25 -1.23 28.66
CA LYS A 436 -31.24 -0.80 30.07
C LYS A 436 -30.60 0.58 30.19
N GLU A 437 -30.56 1.15 31.38
CA GLU A 437 -29.85 2.41 31.64
C GLU A 437 -28.40 2.31 31.13
N ASN A 438 -28.01 3.21 30.22
CA ASN A 438 -26.70 3.24 29.53
C ASN A 438 -26.36 2.04 28.61
N PHE A 439 -27.15 0.97 28.57
CA PHE A 439 -26.93 -0.20 27.70
C PHE A 439 -27.87 -0.21 26.50
N TYR A 440 -27.30 -0.44 25.32
CA TYR A 440 -27.99 -0.41 24.03
C TYR A 440 -27.66 -1.63 23.16
N ARG A 441 -28.59 -1.96 22.27
CA ARG A 441 -28.36 -2.87 21.14
C ARG A 441 -28.17 -2.07 19.87
N LEU A 442 -27.06 -2.33 19.19
CA LEU A 442 -26.69 -1.65 17.96
C LEU A 442 -27.13 -2.46 16.73
N TYR A 443 -27.73 -1.77 15.77
CA TYR A 443 -28.19 -2.32 14.50
C TYR A 443 -27.68 -1.43 13.36
N GLY A 444 -26.83 -1.96 12.48
CA GLY A 444 -26.25 -1.16 11.41
C GLY A 444 -25.11 -1.83 10.68
N TYR A 445 -24.46 -1.10 9.78
CA TYR A 445 -23.44 -1.65 8.90
C TYR A 445 -22.17 -0.81 8.90
N LYS A 446 -21.09 -1.34 9.48
CA LYS A 446 -19.78 -0.69 9.48
C LYS A 446 -18.99 -1.11 8.26
N TRP A 447 -18.71 -0.13 7.40
CA TRP A 447 -18.19 -0.36 6.06
C TRP A 447 -16.68 -0.56 6.04
N PHE A 448 -15.94 0.09 6.95
CA PHE A 448 -14.52 -0.15 7.17
C PHE A 448 -14.25 -0.25 8.66
N SER A 449 -14.04 -1.49 9.12
CA SER A 449 -13.63 -1.80 10.50
C SER A 449 -12.27 -2.47 10.46
N SER A 450 -11.23 -1.74 10.84
CA SER A 450 -9.86 -2.27 10.96
C SER A 450 -9.63 -2.91 12.32
N ALA A 451 -8.68 -3.86 12.37
CA ALA A 451 -8.31 -4.60 13.58
C ALA A 451 -9.51 -5.29 14.23
N ILE A 452 -10.26 -6.06 13.44
CA ILE A 452 -11.42 -6.82 13.94
C ILE A 452 -11.03 -7.99 14.85
N ASP A 453 -9.74 -8.22 15.04
CA ASP A 453 -9.13 -9.06 16.06
C ASP A 453 -8.89 -8.32 17.40
N ALA A 454 -9.33 -7.07 17.52
CA ALA A 454 -9.30 -6.30 18.76
C ALA A 454 -10.32 -6.83 19.78
N ASP A 455 -10.20 -6.36 21.01
CA ASP A 455 -11.01 -6.81 22.14
C ASP A 455 -12.25 -5.92 22.33
N VAL A 456 -12.08 -4.62 22.08
CA VAL A 456 -13.12 -3.60 22.19
C VAL A 456 -13.16 -2.70 20.97
N ALA A 457 -14.24 -1.95 20.79
CA ALA A 457 -14.31 -0.89 19.78
C ALA A 457 -15.11 0.31 20.28
N LEU A 458 -14.73 1.50 19.79
CA LEU A 458 -15.55 2.70 19.85
C LEU A 458 -16.33 2.88 18.54
N THR A 459 -17.62 3.12 18.63
CA THR A 459 -18.52 3.28 17.47
C THR A 459 -19.54 4.39 17.64
N LEU A 460 -19.99 4.99 16.54
CA LEU A 460 -21.12 5.92 16.53
C LEU A 460 -22.40 5.19 16.16
N ALA A 461 -23.51 5.61 16.78
CA ALA A 461 -24.85 5.21 16.41
C ALA A 461 -25.86 6.31 16.78
N ARG A 462 -27.05 6.25 16.19
CA ARG A 462 -28.19 7.13 16.48
C ARG A 462 -29.10 6.48 17.50
N ILE A 463 -29.37 7.16 18.61
CA ILE A 463 -30.30 6.65 19.61
C ILE A 463 -31.72 6.70 19.04
N VAL A 464 -32.42 5.57 19.14
CA VAL A 464 -33.84 5.45 18.80
C VAL A 464 -34.68 5.85 20.01
N ASP A 465 -35.59 6.80 19.85
CA ASP A 465 -36.50 7.22 20.90
C ASP A 465 -37.65 6.21 21.14
N LYS A 466 -38.49 6.47 22.13
CA LYS A 466 -39.62 5.59 22.49
C LYS A 466 -40.68 5.48 21.39
N GLN A 467 -40.69 6.40 20.44
CA GLN A 467 -41.60 6.43 19.29
C GLN A 467 -40.99 5.76 18.06
N GLY A 468 -39.75 5.27 18.15
CA GLY A 468 -39.05 4.61 17.04
C GLY A 468 -38.31 5.58 16.11
N ASN A 469 -38.19 6.86 16.46
CA ASN A 469 -37.51 7.86 15.62
C ASN A 469 -36.05 8.05 16.05
N ALA A 470 -35.24 8.59 15.16
CA ALA A 470 -33.86 8.97 15.43
C ALA A 470 -33.57 10.36 14.85
N VAL A 471 -32.68 11.11 15.50
CA VAL A 471 -32.29 12.45 15.05
C VAL A 471 -31.25 12.34 13.92
N GLU A 472 -31.46 13.08 12.83
CA GLU A 472 -30.51 13.15 11.71
C GLU A 472 -29.32 14.08 11.99
N GLY A 473 -28.29 13.97 11.15
CA GLY A 473 -27.08 14.80 11.23
C GLY A 473 -26.25 14.55 12.50
N THR A 474 -25.31 15.47 12.77
CA THR A 474 -24.33 15.34 13.85
C THR A 474 -24.98 15.26 15.23
N ARG A 475 -26.09 15.98 15.46
CA ARG A 475 -26.75 16.08 16.78
C ARG A 475 -27.46 14.80 17.19
N GLY A 476 -27.70 13.86 16.26
CA GLY A 476 -28.28 12.57 16.60
C GLY A 476 -27.27 11.47 16.90
N LEU A 477 -25.96 11.74 16.77
CA LEU A 477 -24.93 10.73 16.94
C LEU A 477 -24.41 10.72 18.39
N SER A 478 -24.40 9.53 18.98
CA SER A 478 -23.82 9.25 20.29
C SER A 478 -22.66 8.27 20.16
N LEU A 479 -21.73 8.30 21.12
CA LEU A 479 -20.57 7.41 21.14
C LEU A 479 -20.83 6.22 22.05
N PHE A 480 -20.46 5.04 21.57
CA PHE A 480 -20.62 3.76 22.25
C PHE A 480 -19.30 3.01 22.34
N LEU A 481 -19.11 2.32 23.47
CA LEU A 481 -18.05 1.34 23.69
C LEU A 481 -18.67 -0.06 23.72
N LEU A 482 -18.07 -1.01 23.00
CA LEU A 482 -18.48 -2.41 23.04
C LEU A 482 -17.30 -3.37 23.07
N ARG A 483 -17.53 -4.58 23.60
CA ARG A 483 -16.66 -5.73 23.37
C ARG A 483 -16.94 -6.33 22.01
N ILE A 484 -15.90 -6.76 21.31
CA ILE A 484 -16.04 -7.44 20.01
C ILE A 484 -16.46 -8.90 20.22
N LYS A 485 -15.87 -9.55 21.24
CA LYS A 485 -16.21 -10.89 21.69
C LYS A 485 -16.70 -10.89 23.13
N ASP A 486 -17.62 -11.78 23.46
CA ASP A 486 -18.04 -12.04 24.84
C ASP A 486 -17.00 -12.88 25.61
N ASP A 487 -17.25 -13.12 26.89
CA ASP A 487 -16.34 -13.89 27.77
C ASP A 487 -16.20 -15.36 27.35
N ASN A 488 -17.12 -15.88 26.52
CA ASN A 488 -17.06 -17.22 25.95
C ASN A 488 -16.34 -17.25 24.58
N GLY A 489 -15.91 -16.09 24.07
CA GLY A 489 -15.21 -15.94 22.80
C GLY A 489 -16.13 -15.83 21.57
N HIS A 490 -17.45 -15.75 21.75
CA HIS A 490 -18.41 -15.54 20.66
C HIS A 490 -18.48 -14.07 20.28
N LEU A 491 -18.80 -13.77 19.01
CA LEU A 491 -19.00 -12.40 18.58
C LEU A 491 -20.26 -11.79 19.21
N ASN A 492 -20.14 -10.56 19.70
CA ASN A 492 -21.20 -9.81 20.34
C ASN A 492 -22.17 -9.20 19.31
N GLY A 493 -23.12 -9.98 18.79
CA GLY A 493 -24.10 -9.51 17.81
C GLY A 493 -23.48 -8.91 16.55
N ILE A 494 -22.29 -9.40 16.18
CA ILE A 494 -21.48 -8.94 15.05
C ILE A 494 -21.34 -10.08 14.05
N GLN A 495 -21.54 -9.79 12.77
CA GLN A 495 -21.18 -10.67 11.67
C GLN A 495 -20.12 -10.02 10.79
N MET A 496 -19.06 -10.76 10.48
CA MET A 496 -18.02 -10.33 9.55
C MET A 496 -18.45 -10.69 8.13
N ILE A 497 -18.85 -9.70 7.34
CA ILE A 497 -19.41 -9.94 6.01
C ILE A 497 -18.32 -10.35 5.02
N LYS A 498 -17.20 -9.63 5.01
CA LYS A 498 -15.99 -9.98 4.26
C LYS A 498 -14.79 -9.18 4.73
N LEU A 499 -13.59 -9.68 4.46
CA LEU A 499 -12.36 -8.90 4.51
C LEU A 499 -12.24 -8.01 3.27
N LYS A 500 -11.65 -6.83 3.44
CA LYS A 500 -11.29 -5.93 2.33
C LYS A 500 -10.09 -6.50 1.58
N ASN A 501 -10.15 -6.53 0.25
CA ASN A 501 -8.98 -6.71 -0.60
C ASN A 501 -8.35 -5.33 -0.85
N LYS A 502 -7.18 -5.08 -0.25
CA LYS A 502 -6.58 -3.74 -0.14
C LYS A 502 -5.30 -3.62 -0.97
N LEU A 503 -4.96 -2.40 -1.40
CA LEU A 503 -3.71 -2.07 -2.08
C LEU A 503 -2.50 -2.42 -1.20
N GLY A 504 -2.41 -1.79 -0.02
CA GLY A 504 -1.47 -2.10 1.05
C GLY A 504 -2.20 -2.43 2.33
N THR A 505 -1.49 -2.43 3.46
CA THR A 505 -1.95 -2.84 4.78
C THR A 505 -2.50 -4.26 4.80
N LYS A 506 -1.96 -5.15 3.97
CA LYS A 506 -2.54 -6.48 3.74
C LYS A 506 -2.42 -7.37 4.98
N GLN A 507 -1.46 -7.10 5.85
CA GLN A 507 -1.29 -7.70 7.18
C GLN A 507 -2.52 -7.50 8.08
N LEU A 508 -3.13 -6.31 8.02
CA LEU A 508 -4.19 -5.85 8.93
C LEU A 508 -5.55 -6.43 8.53
N PRO A 509 -6.27 -7.15 9.41
CA PRO A 509 -7.63 -7.59 9.13
C PRO A 509 -8.58 -6.38 9.17
N THR A 510 -9.06 -5.97 7.99
CA THR A 510 -10.08 -4.94 7.83
C THR A 510 -11.33 -5.58 7.23
N ALA A 511 -12.48 -5.45 7.89
CA ALA A 511 -13.72 -6.07 7.46
C ALA A 511 -14.87 -5.07 7.25
N GLU A 512 -15.89 -5.57 6.59
CA GLU A 512 -17.26 -5.06 6.67
C GLU A 512 -17.99 -5.80 7.79
N LEU A 513 -18.61 -5.08 8.72
CA LEU A 513 -19.33 -5.66 9.84
C LEU A 513 -20.82 -5.32 9.75
N LEU A 514 -21.66 -6.33 9.91
CA LEU A 514 -23.08 -6.16 10.22
C LEU A 514 -23.25 -6.26 11.74
N LEU A 515 -23.82 -5.22 12.34
CA LEU A 515 -24.23 -5.19 13.73
C LEU A 515 -25.71 -5.54 13.76
N ASP A 516 -26.06 -6.62 14.44
CA ASP A 516 -27.43 -7.09 14.62
C ASP A 516 -27.63 -7.47 16.08
N GLY A 517 -28.03 -6.48 16.87
CA GLY A 517 -28.24 -6.64 18.31
C GLY A 517 -26.97 -6.61 19.14
N ALA A 518 -25.86 -6.06 18.61
CA ALA A 518 -24.59 -5.93 19.31
C ALA A 518 -24.73 -5.09 20.58
N GLN A 519 -24.32 -5.62 21.73
CA GLN A 519 -24.46 -4.94 23.02
C GLN A 519 -23.36 -3.89 23.18
N ALA A 520 -23.74 -2.68 23.56
CA ALA A 520 -22.81 -1.57 23.75
C ALA A 520 -23.25 -0.63 24.88
N GLU A 521 -22.29 0.01 25.53
CA GLU A 521 -22.50 1.04 26.54
C GLU A 521 -22.30 2.42 25.93
N ILE A 522 -23.23 3.34 26.18
CA ILE A 522 -23.06 4.73 25.77
C ILE A 522 -21.97 5.38 26.64
N VAL A 523 -21.03 6.09 26.01
CA VAL A 523 -19.89 6.73 26.71
C VAL A 523 -19.83 8.25 26.51
N SER A 524 -20.68 8.82 25.66
CA SER A 524 -20.86 10.27 25.56
C SER A 524 -22.25 10.68 26.03
N ASP A 525 -22.44 11.97 26.29
CA ASP A 525 -23.79 12.54 26.32
C ASP A 525 -24.53 12.22 25.00
N PRO A 526 -25.86 11.98 25.05
CA PRO A 526 -26.66 11.80 23.85
C PRO A 526 -26.47 12.94 22.84
N GLY A 527 -26.21 12.60 21.57
CA GLY A 527 -26.02 13.58 20.50
C GLY A 527 -24.66 14.29 20.49
N ARG A 528 -23.73 13.91 21.38
CA ARG A 528 -22.36 14.45 21.49
C ARG A 528 -21.28 13.48 21.03
N GLY A 529 -21.64 12.44 20.29
CA GLY A 529 -20.72 11.38 19.88
C GLY A 529 -19.53 11.85 19.04
N VAL A 530 -19.77 12.74 18.07
CA VAL A 530 -18.68 13.31 17.22
C VAL A 530 -17.72 14.16 18.04
N ALA A 531 -18.21 14.89 19.05
CA ALA A 531 -17.35 15.63 19.96
C ALA A 531 -16.56 14.69 20.88
N GLY A 532 -17.20 13.63 21.38
CA GLY A 532 -16.56 12.62 22.25
C GLY A 532 -15.42 11.86 21.56
N ILE A 533 -15.57 11.54 20.26
CA ILE A 533 -14.55 10.80 19.51
C ILE A 533 -13.42 11.69 18.95
N ALA A 534 -13.51 13.01 19.08
CA ALA A 534 -12.52 13.93 18.51
C ALA A 534 -11.09 13.67 19.05
N ASN A 535 -10.96 13.24 20.30
CA ASN A 535 -9.67 12.90 20.92
C ASN A 535 -9.00 11.70 20.24
N MET A 536 -9.76 10.63 19.96
CA MET A 536 -9.31 9.48 19.18
C MET A 536 -8.78 9.93 17.81
N LEU A 537 -9.52 10.79 17.10
CA LEU A 537 -9.09 11.31 15.80
C LEU A 537 -7.76 12.06 15.90
N ASN A 538 -7.56 12.88 16.93
CA ASN A 538 -6.32 13.62 17.09
C ASN A 538 -5.11 12.70 17.35
N ILE A 539 -5.26 11.72 18.24
CA ILE A 539 -4.19 10.75 18.52
C ILE A 539 -3.87 9.90 17.29
N THR A 540 -4.88 9.36 16.62
CA THR A 540 -4.69 8.52 15.42
C THR A 540 -4.09 9.30 14.25
N ARG A 541 -4.39 10.60 14.10
CA ARG A 541 -3.74 11.49 13.12
C ARG A 541 -2.25 11.69 13.41
N ILE A 542 -1.84 11.79 14.68
CA ILE A 542 -0.42 11.85 15.07
C ILE A 542 0.25 10.51 14.73
N HIS A 543 -0.32 9.37 15.13
CA HIS A 543 0.18 8.03 14.76
C HIS A 543 0.31 7.83 13.25
N ASN A 544 -0.68 8.29 12.47
CA ASN A 544 -0.60 8.27 11.01
C ASN A 544 0.61 9.08 10.50
N SER A 545 0.85 10.26 11.07
CA SER A 545 1.96 11.12 10.68
C SER A 545 3.30 10.44 10.98
N ILE A 546 3.40 9.76 12.12
CA ILE A 546 4.56 8.93 12.47
C ILE A 546 4.77 7.86 11.39
N ALA A 547 3.73 7.12 11.00
CA ALA A 547 3.83 6.08 9.97
C ALA A 547 4.31 6.65 8.61
N SER A 548 3.81 7.84 8.25
CA SER A 548 4.20 8.53 7.01
C SER A 548 5.69 8.84 6.99
N VAL A 549 6.20 9.48 8.05
CA VAL A 549 7.62 9.90 8.15
C VAL A 549 8.55 8.71 8.37
N ALA A 550 8.13 7.71 9.16
CA ALA A 550 8.90 6.50 9.37
C ALA A 550 9.08 5.70 8.07
N GLY A 551 8.04 5.65 7.21
CA GLY A 551 8.15 5.07 5.87
C GLY A 551 9.16 5.80 4.98
N MET A 552 9.14 7.15 4.98
CA MET A 552 10.14 7.97 4.27
C MET A 552 11.56 7.68 4.77
N ARG A 553 11.76 7.64 6.10
CA ARG A 553 13.05 7.31 6.70
C ARG A 553 13.51 5.91 6.30
N ARG A 554 12.62 4.91 6.34
CA ARG A 554 12.96 3.52 6.01
C ARG A 554 13.48 3.40 4.59
N ILE A 555 12.78 3.96 3.61
CA ILE A 555 13.20 3.84 2.21
C ILE A 555 14.53 4.58 1.96
N ILE A 556 14.75 5.74 2.59
CA ILE A 556 16.04 6.46 2.48
C ILE A 556 17.17 5.65 3.11
N SER A 557 16.95 5.04 4.29
CA SER A 557 17.96 4.22 4.97
C SER A 557 18.37 3.01 4.12
N LEU A 558 17.41 2.33 3.49
CA LEU A 558 17.70 1.22 2.59
C LEU A 558 18.37 1.70 1.29
N ALA A 559 17.88 2.79 0.69
CA ALA A 559 18.41 3.31 -0.57
C ALA A 559 19.86 3.79 -0.43
N ARG A 560 20.20 4.47 0.67
CA ARG A 560 21.58 4.90 0.92
C ARG A 560 22.53 3.74 1.24
N ASP A 561 22.07 2.66 1.88
CA ASP A 561 22.92 1.48 2.09
C ASP A 561 23.12 0.74 0.76
N TYR A 562 22.05 0.56 -0.03
CA TYR A 562 22.14 -0.04 -1.36
C TYR A 562 23.06 0.72 -2.31
N SER A 563 23.06 2.04 -2.23
CA SER A 563 23.88 2.86 -3.12
C SER A 563 25.39 2.67 -2.91
N THR A 564 25.80 2.17 -1.74
CA THR A 564 27.19 1.77 -1.43
C THR A 564 27.54 0.35 -1.90
N ARG A 565 26.57 -0.38 -2.48
CA ARG A 565 26.72 -1.78 -2.92
C ARG A 565 26.43 -1.98 -4.40
N ARG A 566 25.72 -1.04 -5.02
CA ARG A 566 25.29 -1.14 -6.42
C ARG A 566 26.23 -0.37 -7.33
N THR A 567 26.95 -1.09 -8.19
CA THR A 567 27.79 -0.50 -9.23
C THR A 567 26.98 -0.20 -10.49
N VAL A 568 27.07 1.03 -10.99
CA VAL A 568 26.54 1.46 -12.29
C VAL A 568 27.61 2.29 -13.01
N PHE A 569 27.84 2.00 -14.29
CA PHE A 569 28.89 2.64 -15.09
C PHE A 569 30.28 2.64 -14.41
N GLY A 570 30.64 1.54 -13.75
CA GLY A 570 31.95 1.31 -13.14
C GLY A 570 32.19 1.96 -11.76
N ARG A 571 31.18 2.59 -11.14
CA ARG A 571 31.27 3.21 -9.80
C ARG A 571 30.04 2.91 -8.96
N LEU A 572 30.12 3.10 -7.64
CA LEU A 572 28.94 2.93 -6.78
C LEU A 572 27.91 4.02 -7.06
N GLN A 573 26.62 3.71 -6.89
CA GLN A 573 25.55 4.72 -6.95
C GLN A 573 25.82 5.90 -6.01
N ALA A 574 26.40 5.64 -4.82
CA ALA A 574 26.79 6.66 -3.85
C ALA A 574 27.83 7.67 -4.39
N ASP A 575 28.61 7.30 -5.41
CA ASP A 575 29.63 8.18 -6.00
C ASP A 575 29.06 9.08 -7.11
N TRP A 576 27.80 8.86 -7.53
CA TRP A 576 27.17 9.62 -8.59
C TRP A 576 26.48 10.88 -8.04
N PRO A 577 26.91 12.10 -8.46
CA PRO A 577 26.37 13.34 -7.92
C PRO A 577 24.84 13.46 -8.07
N LEU A 578 24.30 13.03 -9.21
CA LEU A 578 22.85 13.04 -9.43
C LEU A 578 22.09 12.19 -8.41
N HIS A 579 22.56 10.97 -8.14
CA HIS A 579 21.93 10.07 -7.19
C HIS A 579 21.96 10.65 -5.77
N THR A 580 23.10 11.21 -5.35
CA THR A 580 23.22 11.87 -4.05
C THR A 580 22.37 13.13 -3.94
N ALA A 581 22.19 13.90 -5.03
CA ALA A 581 21.32 15.07 -5.06
C ALA A 581 19.85 14.69 -4.86
N THR A 582 19.39 13.61 -5.51
CA THR A 582 18.04 13.05 -5.31
C THR A 582 17.82 12.64 -3.86
N LEU A 583 18.71 11.81 -3.30
CA LEU A 583 18.62 11.37 -1.90
C LEU A 583 18.69 12.54 -0.91
N ALA A 584 19.52 13.56 -1.19
CA ALA A 584 19.60 14.76 -0.35
C ALA A 584 18.29 15.55 -0.34
N LYS A 585 17.58 15.67 -1.47
CA LYS A 585 16.27 16.33 -1.53
C LYS A 585 15.22 15.56 -0.71
N MET A 586 15.20 14.25 -0.82
CA MET A 586 14.33 13.38 -0.01
C MET A 586 14.63 13.50 1.49
N GLU A 587 15.92 13.54 1.85
CA GLU A 587 16.38 13.68 3.23
C GLU A 587 15.96 15.03 3.83
N VAL A 588 16.05 16.12 3.07
CA VAL A 588 15.62 17.46 3.50
C VAL A 588 14.12 17.48 3.85
N GLU A 589 13.27 16.94 2.97
CA GLU A 589 11.82 16.87 3.21
C GLU A 589 11.50 15.98 4.42
N THR A 590 12.20 14.84 4.54
CA THR A 590 12.00 13.88 5.65
C THR A 590 12.38 14.49 6.99
N ARG A 591 13.50 15.23 7.08
CA ARG A 591 13.90 15.92 8.32
C ARG A 591 12.91 17.02 8.71
N GLY A 592 12.37 17.73 7.73
CA GLY A 592 11.32 18.72 7.99
C GLY A 592 10.06 18.10 8.59
N CYS A 593 9.53 17.05 7.95
CA CYS A 593 8.38 16.31 8.48
C CYS A 593 8.68 15.65 9.83
N PHE A 594 9.90 15.17 10.03
CA PHE A 594 10.37 14.60 11.30
C PHE A 594 10.29 15.61 12.46
N LEU A 595 10.77 16.84 12.27
CA LEU A 595 10.66 17.86 13.32
C LEU A 595 9.20 18.23 13.58
N LEU A 596 8.35 18.25 12.56
CA LEU A 596 6.93 18.56 12.71
C LEU A 596 6.18 17.47 13.50
N ILE A 597 6.50 16.18 13.33
CA ILE A 597 5.92 15.12 14.19
C ILE A 597 6.37 15.29 15.64
N PHE A 598 7.63 15.67 15.89
CA PHE A 598 8.13 15.88 17.25
C PHE A 598 7.57 17.14 17.91
N GLU A 599 7.26 18.19 17.14
CA GLU A 599 6.51 19.34 17.65
C GLU A 599 5.08 18.94 18.03
N SER A 600 4.42 18.10 17.23
CA SER A 600 3.08 17.58 17.60
C SER A 600 3.13 16.71 18.86
N ALA A 601 4.20 15.93 19.05
CA ALA A 601 4.45 15.15 20.26
C ALA A 601 4.71 16.03 21.48
N ARG A 602 5.52 17.10 21.30
CA ARG A 602 5.80 18.10 22.33
C ARG A 602 4.50 18.76 22.78
N LEU A 603 3.68 19.25 21.85
CA LEU A 603 2.39 19.88 22.15
C LEU A 603 1.43 18.90 22.84
N LEU A 604 1.28 17.67 22.33
CA LEU A 604 0.46 16.65 22.96
C LEU A 604 0.93 16.38 24.41
N GLY A 605 2.22 16.21 24.61
CA GLY A 605 2.82 16.02 25.93
C GLY A 605 2.59 17.21 26.86
N MET A 606 2.72 18.44 26.37
CA MET A 606 2.40 19.66 27.12
C MET A 606 0.94 19.65 27.58
N THR A 607 -0.02 19.35 26.70
CA THR A 607 -1.46 19.30 27.07
C THR A 607 -1.79 18.21 28.10
N GLU A 608 -0.92 17.21 28.26
CA GLU A 608 -1.06 16.15 29.25
C GLU A 608 -0.15 16.32 30.48
N SER A 609 0.71 17.34 30.45
CA SER A 609 1.58 17.71 31.56
C SER A 609 0.86 18.64 32.53
N LYS A 610 1.40 18.77 33.74
CA LYS A 610 0.91 19.76 34.72
C LYS A 610 1.20 21.21 34.31
N GLN A 611 2.07 21.41 33.32
CA GLN A 611 2.51 22.72 32.83
C GLN A 611 1.78 23.15 31.55
N GLY A 612 0.85 22.34 31.05
CA GLY A 612 0.11 22.62 29.83
C GLY A 612 -0.81 23.83 29.96
N THR A 613 -0.88 24.62 28.88
CA THR A 613 -1.77 25.79 28.79
C THR A 613 -2.92 25.53 27.81
N SER A 614 -3.94 26.40 27.84
CA SER A 614 -4.98 26.42 26.80
C SER A 614 -4.38 26.77 25.44
N GLU A 615 -3.34 27.61 25.38
CA GLU A 615 -2.61 27.94 24.15
C GLU A 615 -1.96 26.70 23.52
N ASP A 616 -1.37 25.80 24.32
CA ASP A 616 -0.82 24.53 23.82
C ASP A 616 -1.89 23.65 23.18
N SER A 617 -3.08 23.62 23.80
CA SER A 617 -4.23 22.85 23.30
C SER A 617 -4.76 23.43 21.98
N ALA A 618 -4.85 24.75 21.91
CA ALA A 618 -5.24 25.50 20.72
C ALA A 618 -4.27 25.24 19.55
N LEU A 619 -2.96 25.28 19.84
CA LEU A 619 -1.93 25.07 18.84
C LEU A 619 -1.87 23.61 18.41
N LEU A 620 -2.04 22.65 19.33
CA LEU A 620 -2.16 21.23 19.01
C LEU A 620 -3.34 20.96 18.06
N ARG A 621 -4.49 21.63 18.30
CA ARG A 621 -5.69 21.52 17.46
C ARG A 621 -5.45 21.97 16.02
N LEU A 622 -4.54 22.94 15.82
CA LEU A 622 -4.09 23.41 14.51
C LEU A 622 -3.03 22.49 13.90
N VAL A 623 -2.00 22.12 14.67
CA VAL A 623 -0.84 21.36 14.18
C VAL A 623 -1.21 19.94 13.79
N THR A 624 -2.13 19.29 14.52
CA THR A 624 -2.51 17.89 14.30
C THR A 624 -3.02 17.58 12.88
N PRO A 625 -4.02 18.31 12.32
CA PRO A 625 -4.42 18.10 10.93
C PRO A 625 -3.31 18.47 9.93
N ILE A 626 -2.50 19.49 10.22
CA ILE A 626 -1.41 19.97 9.35
C ILE A 626 -0.31 18.91 9.20
N VAL A 627 0.21 18.38 10.31
CA VAL A 627 1.26 17.37 10.26
C VAL A 627 0.80 16.12 9.53
N LYS A 628 -0.47 15.71 9.75
CA LYS A 628 -1.07 14.55 9.10
C LYS A 628 -1.21 14.75 7.60
N LEU A 629 -1.84 15.85 7.16
CA LEU A 629 -2.10 16.08 5.74
C LEU A 629 -0.81 16.32 4.97
N TYR A 630 0.17 17.01 5.57
CA TYR A 630 1.43 17.35 4.91
C TYR A 630 2.31 16.10 4.79
N ALA A 631 2.64 15.44 5.91
CA ALA A 631 3.47 14.24 5.89
C ALA A 631 2.84 13.10 5.06
N GLY A 632 1.52 12.90 5.19
CA GLY A 632 0.80 11.90 4.41
C GLY A 632 0.84 12.19 2.90
N LYS A 633 0.86 13.47 2.48
CA LYS A 633 0.95 13.82 1.06
C LYS A 633 2.38 13.73 0.52
N GLN A 634 3.39 14.03 1.34
CA GLN A 634 4.79 13.93 0.94
C GLN A 634 5.28 12.48 0.85
N CYS A 635 4.73 11.57 1.67
CA CYS A 635 5.31 10.23 1.82
C CYS A 635 5.26 9.39 0.55
N VAL A 636 4.15 9.42 -0.19
CA VAL A 636 3.95 8.59 -1.37
C VAL A 636 4.95 8.90 -2.50
N PRO A 637 5.06 10.15 -3.00
CA PRO A 637 6.02 10.47 -4.05
C PRO A 637 7.47 10.25 -3.59
N LEU A 638 7.79 10.57 -2.33
CA LEU A 638 9.13 10.35 -1.79
C LEU A 638 9.48 8.86 -1.75
N ILE A 639 8.57 8.00 -1.30
CA ILE A 639 8.80 6.56 -1.27
C ILE A 639 8.84 5.96 -2.69
N SER A 640 8.06 6.51 -3.62
CA SER A 640 8.15 6.16 -5.05
C SER A 640 9.55 6.44 -5.60
N GLU A 641 10.11 7.62 -5.35
CA GLU A 641 11.49 7.98 -5.72
C GLU A 641 12.52 7.04 -5.04
N GLY A 642 12.23 6.67 -3.78
CA GLY A 642 13.08 5.78 -3.01
C GLY A 642 13.12 4.34 -3.54
N ILE A 643 11.99 3.78 -4.01
CA ILE A 643 12.02 2.46 -4.66
C ILE A 643 12.72 2.52 -6.03
N GLU A 644 12.64 3.65 -6.73
CA GLU A 644 13.34 3.84 -8.02
C GLU A 644 14.87 3.80 -7.86
N CYS A 645 15.41 4.16 -6.69
CA CYS A 645 16.85 4.03 -6.38
C CYS A 645 17.37 2.58 -6.54
N PHE A 646 16.49 1.58 -6.44
CA PHE A 646 16.80 0.15 -6.61
C PHE A 646 16.56 -0.35 -8.04
N GLY A 647 16.02 0.49 -8.93
CA GLY A 647 15.62 0.11 -10.29
C GLY A 647 14.59 -1.02 -10.27
N GLY A 648 14.78 -2.01 -11.15
CA GLY A 648 13.88 -3.17 -11.25
C GLY A 648 13.65 -3.88 -9.91
N GLN A 649 14.69 -4.00 -9.06
CA GLN A 649 14.57 -4.66 -7.75
C GLN A 649 13.58 -3.94 -6.81
N GLY A 650 13.48 -2.61 -6.91
CA GLY A 650 12.53 -1.83 -6.11
C GLY A 650 11.07 -2.12 -6.42
N TYR A 651 10.79 -2.77 -7.56
CA TYR A 651 9.45 -3.11 -8.02
C TYR A 651 9.07 -4.58 -7.78
N ILE A 652 10.02 -5.44 -7.35
CA ILE A 652 9.76 -6.86 -7.14
C ILE A 652 9.34 -7.09 -5.68
N GLU A 653 8.15 -7.66 -5.48
CA GLU A 653 7.52 -7.83 -4.17
C GLU A 653 8.33 -8.68 -3.17
N ASP A 654 9.12 -9.64 -3.66
CA ASP A 654 9.92 -10.52 -2.81
C ASP A 654 11.05 -9.78 -2.07
N THR A 655 11.52 -8.63 -2.58
CA THR A 655 12.46 -7.74 -1.90
C THR A 655 11.88 -7.04 -0.66
N GLY A 656 10.55 -6.95 -0.56
CA GLY A 656 9.86 -6.19 0.49
C GLY A 656 9.83 -4.68 0.31
N LEU A 657 10.48 -4.12 -0.72
CA LEU A 657 10.45 -2.67 -0.99
C LEU A 657 9.06 -2.18 -1.45
N PRO A 658 8.34 -2.88 -2.35
CA PRO A 658 7.02 -2.41 -2.80
C PRO A 658 5.98 -2.28 -1.69
N SER A 659 6.06 -3.09 -0.63
CA SER A 659 5.10 -2.98 0.49
C SER A 659 5.19 -1.62 1.18
N ILE A 660 6.39 -1.01 1.25
CA ILE A 660 6.57 0.34 1.83
C ILE A 660 5.74 1.36 1.05
N LEU A 661 5.74 1.30 -0.29
CA LEU A 661 4.97 2.21 -1.13
C LEU A 661 3.46 1.94 -1.03
N ARG A 662 3.05 0.66 -1.11
CA ARG A 662 1.65 0.26 -1.01
C ARG A 662 1.04 0.67 0.32
N ASP A 663 1.81 0.53 1.41
CA ASP A 663 1.37 0.86 2.76
C ASP A 663 1.36 2.38 2.98
N ALA A 664 2.35 3.11 2.47
CA ALA A 664 2.37 4.58 2.56
C ALA A 664 1.13 5.24 1.93
N GLN A 665 0.60 4.65 0.86
CA GLN A 665 -0.59 5.16 0.16
C GLN A 665 -1.86 5.19 1.04
N VAL A 666 -1.92 4.44 2.14
CA VAL A 666 -3.06 4.52 3.08
C VAL A 666 -3.06 5.81 3.90
N THR A 667 -1.87 6.35 4.18
CA THR A 667 -1.70 7.48 5.12
C THR A 667 -2.33 8.81 4.67
N PRO A 668 -2.39 9.18 3.38
CA PRO A 668 -3.17 10.34 2.94
C PRO A 668 -4.68 10.08 2.87
N ILE A 669 -5.15 8.85 3.11
CA ILE A 669 -6.56 8.44 2.94
C ILE A 669 -7.29 8.34 4.29
N TRP A 670 -6.86 7.42 5.16
CA TRP A 670 -7.54 7.16 6.44
C TRP A 670 -7.37 8.32 7.44
N GLU A 671 -8.22 8.40 8.46
CA GLU A 671 -8.25 9.49 9.46
C GLU A 671 -8.34 10.92 8.86
N GLY A 672 -8.96 11.03 7.68
CA GLY A 672 -9.21 12.28 6.95
C GLY A 672 -8.28 12.46 5.77
N THR A 673 -8.85 12.67 4.58
CA THR A 673 -8.08 12.95 3.36
C THR A 673 -7.40 14.31 3.44
N THR A 674 -6.40 14.56 2.58
CA THR A 674 -5.68 15.84 2.54
C THR A 674 -6.63 17.05 2.49
N ASN A 675 -7.66 17.01 1.65
CA ASN A 675 -8.61 18.12 1.52
C ASN A 675 -9.54 18.22 2.74
N VAL A 676 -10.04 17.10 3.28
CA VAL A 676 -10.89 17.11 4.48
C VAL A 676 -10.16 17.70 5.67
N LEU A 677 -8.88 17.37 5.85
CA LEU A 677 -8.05 17.94 6.91
C LEU A 677 -7.65 19.40 6.64
N SER A 678 -7.53 19.79 5.37
CA SER A 678 -7.35 21.21 5.02
C SER A 678 -8.57 22.05 5.41
N LEU A 679 -9.79 21.51 5.23
CA LEU A 679 -11.02 22.13 5.74
C LEU A 679 -11.06 22.13 7.27
N ASP A 680 -10.51 21.09 7.93
CA ASP A 680 -10.41 21.05 9.39
C ASP A 680 -9.45 22.12 9.94
N VAL A 681 -8.42 22.51 9.19
CA VAL A 681 -7.57 23.68 9.50
C VAL A 681 -8.38 24.97 9.47
N LEU A 682 -9.21 25.18 8.44
CA LEU A 682 -10.10 26.36 8.39
C LEU A 682 -11.12 26.36 9.53
N ARG A 683 -11.60 25.18 9.94
CA ARG A 683 -12.47 25.05 11.11
C ARG A 683 -11.75 25.44 12.40
N ALA A 684 -10.45 25.12 12.55
CA ALA A 684 -9.66 25.57 13.70
C ALA A 684 -9.57 27.10 13.76
N PHE A 685 -9.45 27.78 12.61
CA PHE A 685 -9.47 29.25 12.54
C PHE A 685 -10.79 29.89 12.93
N SER A 686 -11.90 29.15 12.77
CA SER A 686 -13.24 29.59 13.15
C SER A 686 -13.57 29.29 14.63
N GLY A 687 -12.57 28.83 15.40
CA GLY A 687 -12.71 28.52 16.82
C GLY A 687 -12.83 29.75 17.73
N LYS A 688 -12.96 29.52 19.03
CA LYS A 688 -13.02 30.59 20.05
C LYS A 688 -11.66 31.25 20.30
N GLU A 689 -10.57 30.51 20.09
CA GLU A 689 -9.21 30.95 20.34
C GLU A 689 -8.57 31.47 19.04
N ASP A 690 -7.76 32.53 19.15
CA ASP A 690 -7.02 33.08 18.01
C ASP A 690 -5.78 32.22 17.70
N VAL A 691 -6.04 31.04 17.11
CA VAL A 691 -5.00 30.07 16.75
C VAL A 691 -4.01 30.60 15.71
N VAL A 692 -4.40 31.61 14.92
CA VAL A 692 -3.52 32.23 13.91
C VAL A 692 -2.46 33.09 14.62
N SER A 693 -2.87 33.90 15.59
CA SER A 693 -1.92 34.66 16.41
C SER A 693 -1.02 33.76 17.24
N LEU A 694 -1.53 32.64 17.77
CA LEU A 694 -0.71 31.65 18.49
C LEU A 694 0.31 30.97 17.56
N PHE A 695 -0.09 30.64 16.34
CA PHE A 695 0.84 30.15 15.32
C PHE A 695 1.96 31.17 15.06
N TYR A 696 1.62 32.45 14.84
CA TYR A 696 2.62 33.50 14.61
C TYR A 696 3.56 33.69 15.81
N LYS A 697 3.01 33.71 17.03
CA LYS A 697 3.79 33.75 18.28
C LYS A 697 4.80 32.62 18.32
N ARG A 698 4.35 31.38 18.08
CA ARG A 698 5.22 30.20 18.10
C ARG A 698 6.33 30.26 17.05
N ILE A 699 6.02 30.69 15.83
CA ILE A 699 7.04 30.85 14.79
C ILE A 699 8.10 31.88 15.22
N ASN A 700 7.69 33.01 15.77
CA ASN A 700 8.62 34.04 16.25
C ASN A 700 9.50 33.53 17.41
N GLU A 701 8.97 32.71 18.33
CA GLU A 701 9.76 32.07 19.40
C GLU A 701 10.86 31.15 18.83
N LEU A 702 10.50 30.30 17.86
CA LEU A 702 11.45 29.40 17.19
C LEU A 702 12.55 30.19 16.47
N LEU A 703 12.18 31.28 15.77
CA LEU A 703 13.12 32.14 15.06
C LEU A 703 14.01 32.94 16.02
N ALA A 704 13.49 33.40 17.16
CA ALA A 704 14.29 34.10 18.18
C ALA A 704 15.38 33.19 18.77
N ASN A 705 15.08 31.90 18.96
CA ASN A 705 16.08 30.91 19.37
C ASN A 705 17.17 30.73 18.30
N ALA A 706 16.78 30.73 17.02
CA ALA A 706 17.70 30.59 15.89
C ALA A 706 18.55 31.85 15.61
N GLY A 707 18.03 33.05 15.92
CA GLY A 707 18.66 34.34 15.61
C GLY A 707 20.02 34.60 16.27
N LYS A 708 20.49 33.70 17.12
CA LYS A 708 21.83 33.73 17.73
C LYS A 708 22.94 33.25 16.78
N VAL A 709 22.59 32.67 15.63
CA VAL A 709 23.53 32.10 14.65
C VAL A 709 23.47 32.90 13.34
N SER A 710 24.59 33.53 12.97
CA SER A 710 24.66 34.47 11.84
C SER A 710 24.35 33.83 10.49
N GLU A 711 24.72 32.56 10.32
CA GLU A 711 24.59 31.77 9.10
C GLU A 711 23.13 31.40 8.81
N LEU A 712 22.22 31.56 9.78
CA LEU A 712 20.78 31.33 9.63
C LEU A 712 20.01 32.59 9.24
N LYS A 713 20.67 33.75 9.11
CA LYS A 713 20.00 35.04 8.84
C LYS A 713 19.10 34.98 7.61
N ASP A 714 19.56 34.37 6.51
CA ASP A 714 18.77 34.26 5.29
C ASP A 714 17.60 33.28 5.44
N VAL A 715 17.80 32.18 6.18
CA VAL A 715 16.72 31.22 6.50
C VAL A 715 15.63 31.91 7.32
N ILE A 716 16.01 32.63 8.37
CA ILE A 716 15.09 33.39 9.23
C ILE A 716 14.31 34.41 8.39
N ALA A 717 15.01 35.21 7.58
CA ALA A 717 14.37 36.22 6.73
C ALA A 717 13.35 35.61 5.77
N LYS A 718 13.63 34.43 5.19
CA LYS A 718 12.70 33.73 4.32
C LYS A 718 11.47 33.22 5.06
N VAL A 719 11.62 32.69 6.28
CA VAL A 719 10.48 32.26 7.11
C VAL A 719 9.63 33.46 7.52
N GLU A 720 10.23 34.56 7.96
CA GLU A 720 9.53 35.81 8.28
C GLU A 720 8.76 36.38 7.07
N ASN A 721 9.37 36.36 5.89
CA ASN A 721 8.72 36.80 4.66
C ASN A 721 7.54 35.88 4.29
N GLY A 722 7.70 34.56 4.44
CA GLY A 722 6.60 33.60 4.29
C GLY A 722 5.45 33.87 5.27
N LEU A 723 5.77 34.15 6.53
CA LEU A 723 4.80 34.51 7.57
C LEU A 723 4.00 35.77 7.18
N LYS A 724 4.71 36.83 6.79
CA LYS A 724 4.10 38.10 6.32
C LYS A 724 3.23 37.88 5.08
N GLN A 725 3.69 37.07 4.13
CA GLN A 725 2.93 36.75 2.92
C GLN A 725 1.64 36.01 3.25
N LEU A 726 1.70 34.95 4.08
CA LEU A 726 0.51 34.22 4.51
C LEU A 726 -0.48 35.14 5.24
N GLN A 727 0.01 35.97 6.17
CA GLN A 727 -0.80 36.94 6.88
C GLN A 727 -1.48 37.94 5.94
N SER A 728 -0.76 38.43 4.94
CA SER A 728 -1.31 39.34 3.92
C SER A 728 -2.43 38.67 3.12
N GLN A 729 -2.24 37.43 2.65
CA GLN A 729 -3.26 36.73 1.85
C GLN A 729 -4.50 36.38 2.67
N LEU A 730 -4.34 35.90 3.90
CA LEU A 730 -5.47 35.63 4.80
C LEU A 730 -6.20 36.92 5.20
N GLY A 731 -5.47 38.02 5.40
CA GLY A 731 -6.04 39.33 5.67
C GLY A 731 -6.91 39.83 4.51
N LYS A 732 -6.41 39.73 3.26
CA LYS A 732 -7.18 40.08 2.06
C LYS A 732 -8.44 39.22 1.92
N ALA A 733 -8.33 37.91 2.12
CA ALA A 733 -9.47 36.99 2.07
C ALA A 733 -10.53 37.35 3.13
N THR A 734 -10.10 37.67 4.35
CA THR A 734 -10.99 38.08 5.44
C THR A 734 -11.68 39.41 5.15
N GLN A 735 -10.95 40.41 4.63
CA GLN A 735 -11.52 41.71 4.24
C GLN A 735 -12.55 41.54 3.12
N ALA A 736 -12.21 40.77 2.09
CA ALA A 736 -13.08 40.52 0.96
C ALA A 736 -14.35 39.73 1.35
N ALA A 737 -14.25 38.77 2.28
CA ALA A 737 -15.41 38.08 2.83
C ALA A 737 -16.34 39.05 3.60
N LYS A 738 -15.77 40.01 4.35
CA LYS A 738 -16.55 41.03 5.08
C LYS A 738 -17.24 42.04 4.16
N SER A 739 -16.65 42.36 3.01
CA SER A 739 -17.25 43.29 2.03
C SER A 739 -18.30 42.64 1.12
N GLY A 740 -18.66 41.37 1.34
CA GLY A 740 -19.65 40.66 0.53
C GLY A 740 -19.17 40.29 -0.88
N SER A 741 -17.88 40.48 -1.17
CA SER A 741 -17.26 39.95 -2.38
C SER A 741 -17.23 38.43 -2.29
N GLY A 742 -17.75 37.73 -3.30
CA GLY A 742 -17.83 36.25 -3.36
C GLY A 742 -16.46 35.59 -3.34
N VAL A 743 -15.92 35.39 -2.13
CA VAL A 743 -14.62 34.78 -1.85
C VAL A 743 -14.83 33.42 -1.18
N HIS A 744 -14.15 32.42 -1.71
CA HIS A 744 -14.23 31.01 -1.32
C HIS A 744 -12.89 30.57 -0.71
N VAL A 745 -12.73 30.81 0.59
CA VAL A 745 -11.49 30.46 1.32
C VAL A 745 -11.23 28.95 1.31
N ASP A 746 -12.30 28.16 1.23
CA ASP A 746 -12.27 26.71 1.09
C ASP A 746 -11.58 26.23 -0.20
N ALA A 747 -11.64 27.01 -1.29
CA ALA A 747 -10.92 26.69 -2.53
C ALA A 747 -9.39 26.71 -2.34
N GLY A 748 -8.88 27.61 -1.50
CA GLY A 748 -7.45 27.72 -1.15
C GLY A 748 -7.06 26.95 0.12
N ALA A 749 -7.95 26.16 0.71
CA ALA A 749 -7.72 25.53 2.03
C ALA A 749 -6.43 24.70 2.08
N ARG A 750 -6.13 23.99 0.99
CA ARG A 750 -4.94 23.14 0.92
C ARG A 750 -3.65 23.94 0.85
N ASP A 751 -3.63 25.00 0.05
CA ASP A 751 -2.46 25.87 -0.09
C ASP A 751 -2.19 26.63 1.20
N ILE A 752 -3.25 27.05 1.92
CA ILE A 752 -3.14 27.58 3.28
C ILE A 752 -2.48 26.55 4.21
N ALA A 753 -3.01 25.33 4.27
CA ALA A 753 -2.49 24.28 5.15
C ALA A 753 -1.02 23.91 4.83
N PHE A 754 -0.66 23.82 3.55
CA PHE A 754 0.71 23.54 3.12
C PHE A 754 1.65 24.70 3.41
N SER A 755 1.18 25.94 3.27
CA SER A 755 1.97 27.13 3.61
C SER A 755 2.28 27.18 5.12
N ILE A 756 1.30 26.88 5.96
CA ILE A 756 1.52 26.78 7.42
C ILE A 756 2.53 25.68 7.73
N ALA A 757 2.38 24.48 7.13
CA ALA A 757 3.32 23.37 7.34
C ALA A 757 4.76 23.78 6.99
N ARG A 758 4.98 24.38 5.81
CA ARG A 758 6.31 24.78 5.33
C ARG A 758 6.93 25.88 6.19
N ILE A 759 6.16 26.89 6.60
CA ILE A 759 6.63 27.93 7.52
C ILE A 759 7.04 27.31 8.87
N TYR A 760 6.22 26.41 9.42
CA TYR A 760 6.51 25.71 10.66
C TYR A 760 7.79 24.87 10.55
N ILE A 761 7.92 24.10 9.48
CA ILE A 761 9.11 23.27 9.21
C ILE A 761 10.36 24.15 9.06
N GLY A 762 10.28 25.25 8.31
CA GLY A 762 11.40 26.18 8.14
C GLY A 762 11.89 26.74 9.48
N ALA A 763 10.96 27.14 10.35
CA ALA A 763 11.30 27.63 11.70
C ALA A 763 11.91 26.53 12.59
N LEU A 764 11.35 25.32 12.57
CA LEU A 764 11.87 24.17 13.33
C LEU A 764 13.27 23.75 12.86
N LEU A 765 13.51 23.74 11.55
CA LEU A 765 14.82 23.45 10.98
C LEU A 765 15.86 24.51 11.36
N ALA A 766 15.48 25.78 11.36
CA ALA A 766 16.35 26.87 11.82
C ALA A 766 16.72 26.70 13.30
N GLU A 767 15.76 26.40 14.17
CA GLU A 767 16.02 26.16 15.59
C GLU A 767 16.92 24.93 15.81
N GLN A 768 16.67 23.83 15.07
CA GLN A 768 17.49 22.62 15.14
C GLN A 768 18.93 22.85 14.66
N ALA A 769 19.11 23.62 13.58
CA ALA A 769 20.43 23.99 13.09
C ALA A 769 21.19 24.87 14.10
N ALA A 770 20.49 25.81 14.75
CA ALA A 770 21.07 26.69 15.75
C ALA A 770 21.53 25.95 17.01
N ASP A 771 20.75 24.96 17.46
CA ASP A 771 21.09 24.14 18.63
C ASP A 771 22.24 23.16 18.35
N SER A 772 22.13 22.40 17.26
CA SER A 772 23.10 21.35 16.93
C SER A 772 24.47 21.88 16.49
N LYS A 773 24.51 23.07 15.86
CA LYS A 773 25.71 23.68 15.24
C LYS A 773 26.42 22.77 14.25
N LEU A 774 25.71 21.79 13.67
CA LEU A 774 26.25 20.90 12.66
C LEU A 774 26.09 21.50 11.26
N PRO A 775 27.14 21.48 10.41
CA PRO A 775 27.05 21.98 9.04
C PRO A 775 25.93 21.33 8.23
N THR A 776 25.63 20.05 8.48
CA THR A 776 24.56 19.33 7.79
C THR A 776 23.17 19.84 8.14
N ASP A 777 22.92 20.18 9.41
CA ASP A 777 21.61 20.67 9.85
C ASP A 777 21.39 22.11 9.34
N LEU A 778 22.45 22.92 9.30
CA LEU A 778 22.44 24.24 8.63
C LEU A 778 22.10 24.10 7.14
N GLN A 779 22.77 23.20 6.41
CA GLN A 779 22.50 22.99 4.97
C GLN A 779 21.08 22.49 4.70
N VAL A 780 20.52 21.65 5.57
CA VAL A 780 19.12 21.23 5.44
C VAL A 780 18.17 22.43 5.61
N ALA A 781 18.39 23.27 6.62
CA ALA A 781 17.57 24.47 6.85
C ALA A 781 17.63 25.44 5.66
N ILE A 782 18.84 25.66 5.11
CA ILE A 782 19.03 26.49 3.91
C ILE A 782 18.25 25.93 2.72
N ARG A 783 18.48 24.66 2.38
CA ARG A 783 17.87 24.02 1.19
C ARG A 783 16.35 23.91 1.29
N PHE A 784 15.81 23.62 2.46
CA PHE A 784 14.36 23.59 2.65
C PHE A 784 13.74 24.95 2.31
N CYS A 785 14.36 26.04 2.78
CA CYS A 785 13.92 27.40 2.52
C CYS A 785 14.35 27.95 1.14
N GLU A 786 15.00 27.19 0.26
CA GLU A 786 15.19 27.61 -1.14
C GLU A 786 13.87 27.54 -1.93
N SER A 787 12.98 26.63 -1.55
CA SER A 787 11.65 26.52 -2.15
C SER A 787 10.69 27.56 -1.57
N PRO A 788 9.71 28.07 -2.35
CA PRO A 788 8.70 28.97 -1.81
C PRO A 788 7.91 28.34 -0.66
N LEU A 789 7.94 28.99 0.51
CA LEU A 789 7.20 28.53 1.70
C LEU A 789 5.70 28.77 1.56
N VAL A 790 5.29 29.81 0.83
CA VAL A 790 3.89 30.15 0.54
C VAL A 790 3.65 30.05 -0.96
N GLN A 791 2.70 29.21 -1.34
CA GLN A 791 2.22 29.05 -2.72
C GLN A 791 0.72 29.36 -2.74
N LEU A 792 0.38 30.58 -2.34
CA LEU A 792 -1.00 31.04 -2.17
C LEU A 792 -1.13 32.45 -2.74
N GLU A 793 -2.05 32.60 -3.69
CA GLU A 793 -2.40 33.89 -4.29
C GLU A 793 -3.87 34.21 -4.02
N PHE A 794 -4.21 35.51 -3.96
CA PHE A 794 -5.59 35.94 -3.70
C PHE A 794 -6.58 35.45 -4.76
N ASP A 795 -6.15 35.30 -6.03
CA ASP A 795 -6.97 34.79 -7.13
C ASP A 795 -7.51 33.37 -6.84
N SER A 796 -6.78 32.59 -6.05
CA SER A 796 -7.16 31.22 -5.63
C SER A 796 -8.48 31.17 -4.86
N PHE A 797 -8.95 32.31 -4.33
CA PHE A 797 -10.19 32.39 -3.58
C PHE A 797 -11.38 32.93 -4.39
N THR A 798 -11.19 33.28 -5.66
CA THR A 798 -12.22 33.98 -6.44
C THR A 798 -13.20 33.02 -7.12
N GLN A 799 -14.48 33.41 -7.24
CA GLN A 799 -15.46 32.67 -8.03
C GLN A 799 -15.00 32.45 -9.48
N HIS A 800 -14.34 33.45 -10.08
CA HIS A 800 -13.79 33.37 -11.43
C HIS A 800 -12.78 32.22 -11.59
N LYS A 801 -11.89 32.00 -10.61
CA LYS A 801 -10.95 30.88 -10.64
C LYS A 801 -11.68 29.53 -10.52
N ILE A 802 -12.68 29.44 -9.65
CA ILE A 802 -13.53 28.25 -9.48
C ILE A 802 -14.28 27.91 -10.76
N ASP A 803 -14.81 28.91 -11.46
CA ASP A 803 -15.50 28.72 -12.74
C ASP A 803 -14.55 28.18 -13.80
N LYS A 804 -13.31 28.67 -13.86
CA LYS A 804 -12.27 28.13 -14.75
C LYS A 804 -11.89 26.70 -14.38
N ASP A 805 -11.72 26.41 -13.10
CA ASP A 805 -11.41 25.05 -12.64
C ASP A 805 -12.54 24.08 -13.00
N ASN A 806 -13.79 24.53 -12.85
CA ASN A 806 -14.97 23.80 -13.29
C ASN A 806 -14.99 23.55 -14.81
N GLN A 807 -14.64 24.55 -15.61
CA GLN A 807 -14.54 24.38 -17.06
C GLN A 807 -13.46 23.35 -17.42
N ILE A 808 -12.26 23.46 -16.82
CA ILE A 808 -11.16 22.52 -17.05
C ILE A 808 -11.56 21.09 -16.67
N VAL A 809 -12.17 20.89 -15.51
CA VAL A 809 -12.49 19.55 -14.99
C VAL A 809 -13.64 18.88 -15.75
N PHE A 810 -14.63 19.66 -16.19
CA PHE A 810 -15.86 19.14 -16.78
C PHE A 810 -15.98 19.36 -18.30
N GLU A 811 -14.88 19.75 -18.94
CA GLU A 811 -14.80 19.82 -20.40
C GLU A 811 -15.22 18.46 -21.01
N ASN A 812 -16.21 18.48 -21.90
CA ASN A 812 -16.81 17.30 -22.54
C ASN A 812 -17.42 16.24 -21.58
N TYR A 813 -17.73 16.61 -20.33
CA TYR A 813 -18.33 15.66 -19.37
C TYR A 813 -19.87 15.62 -19.48
N ALA A 814 -20.40 14.52 -20.03
CA ALA A 814 -21.83 14.31 -20.27
C ALA A 814 -22.72 14.29 -19.00
N GLY A 815 -22.13 14.08 -17.82
CA GLY A 815 -22.88 13.92 -16.57
C GLY A 815 -23.23 15.23 -15.83
N ARG A 816 -22.62 16.36 -16.19
CA ARG A 816 -22.93 17.66 -15.59
C ARG A 816 -24.03 18.32 -16.42
N LYS A 817 -25.31 18.11 -16.03
CA LYS A 817 -26.38 18.98 -16.52
C LYS A 817 -25.96 20.42 -16.24
N SER A 818 -26.08 21.31 -17.23
CA SER A 818 -25.86 22.74 -17.05
C SER A 818 -26.92 23.27 -16.06
N SER A 819 -26.69 23.08 -14.77
CA SER A 819 -27.41 23.83 -13.75
C SER A 819 -26.96 25.27 -13.95
N LYS A 820 -27.91 26.12 -14.38
CA LYS A 820 -27.76 27.57 -14.38
C LYS A 820 -27.13 27.97 -13.04
N ILE A 821 -25.95 28.60 -13.13
CA ILE A 821 -25.29 29.29 -12.03
C ILE A 821 -26.25 30.36 -11.49
#